data_AF-A0A952TZG0-F1
#
_entry.id   AF-A0A952TZG0-F1
#
_cell.length_a   1.000
_cell.length_b   1.000
_cell.length_c   1.000
_cell.angle_alpha   90.00
_cell.angle_beta   90.00
_cell.angle_gamma   90.00
#
_symmetry.space_group_name_H-M   'P 1'
#
loop_
_entity.id
_entity.type
_entity.pdbx_description
1 polymer ?
#
loop_
_entity_poly.entity_id
_entity_poly.type
_entity_poly.pdbx_seq_one_letter_code
_entity_poly.pdbx_strand_id
1 'polypeptide(L)'
;MSNPSASDILNMNIRALPDSKVWIFPDQPEVPKDLIDVALGSPVIAALLMRRGMKTAEHARQFLDESSYVPTPPSELPDVDKAVARIRKAIDEKQHITIYGDYDVDGVTGTSVLLTVLKELGADVDYYIPNRVSEGYGLNLKAISILASKKKTRLIITCDCGVSNFAEIGFARSLSVDTLVLDHHTMPEVLPPAVAVVHPKLLNEEHPLYHLPGVGVAYKVCEALLNEMGKPEKADELLDYVTMGMIADLVPLIRENRYLVKIGLEKLVKTNRIGLKALLAQVNGQSDTDLVGFGMAPRINAAGRLSDASKAVELLTTDDTTVAENIAHELHTENLRRQEMCEQIFMQADLRVQKQLQGNGWHDQKCIAIYDRDWHHGVVGIVASRLVEKYHRPVFIGQHDVEENVVRGSARGVEQIDLYQVLKANEHLLNRWGGHKMAAGFSVEFGKAEELCRALISTCNRMMSEQPLAGIVEVDLHVEQTSVDLDLAKQLRVLAPFGMSNRKPRFCMKGLMTHEVRTLGKEGKHHKLMLKGEKGELFECVMWNSQGRVPNEGRPVDLVFTADVNTFNGRERLQLVVNDWRDLHVGDEVTSYEQVKDALNAALAKQNAASLSDTAGGAAVAAPVASTPVVDAGSVSPAAVLDSMAKAVENIAKPMRDSLTTHVSSVKFSWSDLRANEQALDLLKRGKAKFGPQMMVFGETCAAMPGVLVDRTGVTKAPHLMIWQFPPTQEVFQQLLQSSGCEKLYFIGAGSTETDEPAAYLKRLYGLVRYAVNQKEGKVEADKLAALMGGTKMTLALALGVLKGVHLIDWFTEEGVIHLDYLGHTEGAFEETPEYQQLAQNLDEIKAFRRWCAETPLKEIQLSLIRNSVPMTRETDEEPLGSEEGIDDDYDNSDGQTTENGIGTSS
;
A
#
# COMPACT_ATOMS: atom_id res chain seq x y z
N MET A 1 -18.20 -26.77 -42.81
CA MET A 1 -18.25 -26.24 -41.43
C MET A 1 -17.94 -24.77 -41.54
N SER A 2 -18.91 -23.91 -41.26
CA SER A 2 -18.85 -22.47 -41.44
C SER A 2 -17.96 -21.82 -40.37
N ASN A 3 -17.10 -20.88 -40.78
CA ASN A 3 -16.31 -20.05 -39.86
C ASN A 3 -17.26 -19.32 -38.88
N PRO A 4 -16.93 -19.25 -37.58
CA PRO A 4 -17.69 -18.44 -36.63
C PRO A 4 -17.65 -16.96 -37.03
N SER A 5 -18.76 -16.27 -36.83
CA SER A 5 -18.84 -14.82 -37.06
C SER A 5 -18.03 -14.05 -36.01
N ALA A 6 -17.63 -12.82 -36.28
CA ALA A 6 -16.93 -11.97 -35.31
C ALA A 6 -17.73 -11.80 -33.98
N SER A 7 -19.06 -11.85 -34.06
CA SER A 7 -19.96 -11.91 -32.90
C SER A 7 -19.87 -13.22 -32.10
N ASP A 8 -19.61 -14.36 -32.76
CA ASP A 8 -19.46 -15.66 -32.10
C ASP A 8 -18.10 -15.78 -31.39
N ILE A 9 -17.04 -15.18 -31.96
CA ILE A 9 -15.71 -15.08 -31.34
C ILE A 9 -15.75 -14.18 -30.10
N LEU A 10 -16.51 -13.07 -30.17
CA LEU A 10 -16.73 -12.19 -29.02
C LEU A 10 -17.53 -12.91 -27.91
N ASN A 11 -18.58 -13.66 -28.27
CA ASN A 11 -19.42 -14.39 -27.33
C ASN A 11 -18.71 -15.58 -26.66
N MET A 12 -17.75 -16.23 -27.32
CA MET A 12 -16.93 -17.28 -26.71
C MET A 12 -15.94 -16.72 -25.67
N ASN A 13 -15.48 -15.47 -25.83
CA ASN A 13 -14.58 -14.80 -24.89
C ASN A 13 -15.30 -14.16 -23.67
N ILE A 14 -16.64 -14.06 -23.69
CA ILE A 14 -17.44 -13.53 -22.56
C ILE A 14 -17.54 -14.54 -21.40
N ARG A 15 -17.16 -15.80 -21.61
CA ARG A 15 -17.05 -16.83 -20.55
C ARG A 15 -15.65 -16.90 -19.91
N ALA A 16 -14.80 -15.91 -20.14
CA ALA A 16 -13.47 -15.92 -19.57
C ALA A 16 -13.52 -15.69 -18.05
N LEU A 17 -12.72 -16.48 -17.32
CA LEU A 17 -12.53 -16.38 -15.88
C LEU A 17 -12.09 -14.94 -15.50
N PRO A 18 -12.27 -14.51 -14.24
CA PRO A 18 -11.88 -13.18 -13.75
C PRO A 18 -10.41 -12.75 -14.04
N ASP A 19 -9.56 -13.67 -14.46
CA ASP A 19 -8.11 -13.50 -14.65
C ASP A 19 -7.63 -13.37 -16.11
N SER A 20 -8.52 -13.36 -17.12
CA SER A 20 -8.09 -13.28 -18.52
C SER A 20 -7.83 -11.83 -18.96
N LYS A 21 -6.58 -11.49 -19.30
CA LYS A 21 -6.22 -10.23 -19.95
C LYS A 21 -6.17 -10.39 -21.46
N VAL A 22 -6.49 -9.32 -22.20
CA VAL A 22 -6.38 -9.26 -23.65
C VAL A 22 -5.05 -8.63 -24.04
N TRP A 23 -4.26 -9.33 -24.86
CA TRP A 23 -2.98 -8.82 -25.38
C TRP A 23 -3.22 -8.11 -26.70
N ILE A 24 -2.82 -6.85 -26.79
CA ILE A 24 -2.93 -6.05 -28.01
C ILE A 24 -1.56 -5.94 -28.66
N PHE A 25 -1.49 -6.39 -29.91
CA PHE A 25 -0.29 -6.32 -30.74
C PHE A 25 -0.44 -5.20 -31.75
N PRO A 26 0.44 -4.20 -31.74
CA PRO A 26 0.43 -3.14 -32.72
C PRO A 26 1.25 -3.54 -33.96
N ASP A 27 0.86 -3.01 -35.12
CA ASP A 27 1.55 -3.24 -36.39
C ASP A 27 3.05 -2.93 -36.28
N GLN A 28 3.91 -3.73 -36.93
CA GLN A 28 5.34 -3.48 -36.94
C GLN A 28 5.67 -2.31 -37.88
N PRO A 29 6.21 -1.19 -37.38
CA PRO A 29 6.53 -0.06 -38.22
C PRO A 29 7.74 -0.38 -39.12
N GLU A 30 7.67 0.02 -40.39
CA GLU A 30 8.86 0.08 -41.24
C GLU A 30 9.74 1.24 -40.75
N VAL A 31 10.96 0.92 -40.32
CA VAL A 31 11.85 1.86 -39.65
C VAL A 31 12.82 2.49 -40.66
N PRO A 32 12.83 3.83 -40.84
CA PRO A 32 13.79 4.52 -41.70
C PRO A 32 15.25 4.33 -41.25
N LYS A 33 16.18 4.23 -42.21
CA LYS A 33 17.60 4.00 -41.92
C LYS A 33 18.24 5.11 -41.09
N ASP A 34 17.91 6.36 -41.37
CA ASP A 34 18.40 7.52 -40.62
C ASP A 34 17.95 7.50 -39.16
N LEU A 35 16.76 6.96 -38.87
CA LEU A 35 16.29 6.76 -37.51
C LEU A 35 17.04 5.63 -36.79
N ILE A 36 17.36 4.54 -37.48
CA ILE A 36 18.21 3.46 -36.97
C ILE A 36 19.60 4.00 -36.62
N ASP A 37 20.19 4.82 -37.49
CA ASP A 37 21.51 5.40 -37.29
C ASP A 37 21.55 6.28 -36.02
N VAL A 38 20.49 7.05 -35.74
CA VAL A 38 20.37 7.84 -34.50
C VAL A 38 20.08 6.97 -33.27
N ALA A 39 19.38 5.85 -33.44
CA ALA A 39 19.03 4.91 -32.38
C ALA A 39 20.15 3.90 -32.07
N LEU A 40 21.40 4.36 -32.05
CA LEU A 40 22.60 3.53 -31.79
C LEU A 40 22.78 2.37 -32.79
N GLY A 41 22.23 2.49 -33.99
CA GLY A 41 22.22 1.41 -34.99
C GLY A 41 21.24 0.28 -34.66
N SER A 42 20.34 0.45 -33.68
CA SER A 42 19.43 -0.59 -33.20
C SER A 42 18.02 -0.43 -33.80
N PRO A 43 17.57 -1.37 -34.66
CA PRO A 43 16.22 -1.34 -35.23
C PRO A 43 15.13 -1.42 -34.16
N VAL A 44 15.39 -2.13 -33.05
CA VAL A 44 14.46 -2.26 -31.92
C VAL A 44 14.24 -0.91 -31.26
N ILE A 45 15.33 -0.19 -30.94
CA ILE A 45 15.24 1.14 -30.33
C ILE A 45 14.53 2.12 -31.27
N ALA A 46 14.87 2.12 -32.56
CA ALA A 46 14.23 2.99 -33.54
C ALA A 46 12.72 2.70 -33.69
N ALA A 47 12.31 1.42 -33.71
CA ALA A 47 10.90 1.04 -33.72
C ALA A 47 10.15 1.53 -32.46
N LEU A 48 10.78 1.41 -31.29
CA LEU A 48 10.21 1.92 -30.03
C LEU A 48 10.06 3.44 -30.02
N LEU A 49 11.04 4.18 -30.57
CA LEU A 49 10.96 5.64 -30.71
C LEU A 49 9.79 6.05 -31.61
N MET A 50 9.60 5.39 -32.76
CA MET A 50 8.45 5.65 -33.64
C MET A 50 7.12 5.43 -32.93
N ARG A 51 7.00 4.36 -32.14
CA ARG A 51 5.78 4.07 -31.36
C ARG A 51 5.48 5.13 -30.31
N ARG A 52 6.52 5.77 -29.78
CA ARG A 52 6.41 6.90 -28.86
C ARG A 52 6.21 8.25 -29.55
N GLY A 53 5.93 8.25 -30.86
CA GLY A 53 5.65 9.44 -31.65
C GLY A 53 6.88 10.13 -32.25
N MET A 54 8.09 9.62 -32.02
CA MET A 54 9.33 10.18 -32.58
C MET A 54 9.58 9.62 -33.97
N LYS A 55 8.99 10.29 -34.96
CA LYS A 55 8.99 9.85 -36.37
C LYS A 55 10.16 10.40 -37.20
N THR A 56 10.97 11.31 -36.66
CA THR A 56 12.11 11.93 -37.36
C THR A 56 13.41 11.72 -36.59
N ALA A 57 14.52 11.68 -37.30
CA ALA A 57 15.86 11.58 -36.71
C ALA A 57 16.16 12.72 -35.72
N GLU A 58 15.63 13.92 -35.97
CA GLU A 58 15.76 15.08 -35.08
C GLU A 58 15.04 14.86 -33.74
N HIS A 59 13.77 14.48 -33.76
CA HIS A 59 13.00 14.21 -32.54
C HIS A 59 13.59 13.05 -31.74
N ALA A 60 14.07 12.00 -32.43
CA ALA A 60 14.76 10.90 -31.79
C ALA A 60 16.05 11.34 -31.10
N ARG A 61 16.85 12.20 -31.76
CA ARG A 61 18.09 12.73 -31.18
C ARG A 61 17.80 13.55 -29.92
N GLN A 62 16.85 14.48 -29.98
CA GLN A 62 16.41 15.28 -28.83
C GLN A 62 15.91 14.42 -27.65
N PHE A 63 15.31 13.27 -27.92
CA PHE A 63 14.81 12.37 -26.88
C PHE A 63 15.90 11.53 -26.23
N LEU A 64 16.87 11.07 -27.02
CA LEU A 64 17.95 10.21 -26.57
C LEU A 64 19.08 11.01 -25.90
N ASP A 65 19.34 12.22 -26.38
CA ASP A 65 20.45 13.08 -25.99
C ASP A 65 19.94 14.46 -25.57
N GLU A 66 20.07 14.75 -24.27
CA GLU A 66 19.67 16.01 -23.65
C GLU A 66 20.45 17.22 -24.17
N SER A 67 21.68 17.04 -24.63
CA SER A 67 22.48 18.14 -25.21
C SER A 67 21.95 18.61 -26.56
N SER A 68 21.11 17.78 -27.19
CA SER A 68 20.41 18.11 -28.44
C SER A 68 19.04 18.78 -28.20
N TYR A 69 18.55 18.83 -26.95
CA TYR A 69 17.28 19.48 -26.60
C TYR A 69 17.51 20.93 -26.15
N VAL A 70 16.65 21.85 -26.63
CA VAL A 70 16.69 23.26 -26.23
C VAL A 70 15.58 23.50 -25.20
N PRO A 71 15.91 23.87 -23.95
CA PRO A 71 14.92 24.13 -22.91
C PRO A 71 14.02 25.30 -23.28
N THR A 72 12.74 25.18 -22.95
CA THR A 72 11.76 26.21 -23.27
C THR A 72 11.90 27.37 -22.28
N PRO A 73 12.04 28.62 -22.74
CA PRO A 73 12.21 29.77 -21.86
C PRO A 73 10.96 30.02 -20.99
N PRO A 74 11.13 30.46 -19.73
CA PRO A 74 10.00 30.78 -18.83
C PRO A 74 8.98 31.79 -19.37
N SER A 75 9.43 32.71 -20.22
CA SER A 75 8.58 33.76 -20.81
C SER A 75 7.47 33.21 -21.71
N GLU A 76 7.56 31.94 -22.12
CA GLU A 76 6.50 31.28 -22.88
C GLU A 76 5.32 30.84 -21.99
N LEU A 77 5.49 30.75 -20.66
CA LEU A 77 4.36 30.52 -19.76
C LEU A 77 3.58 31.83 -19.54
N PRO A 78 2.25 31.83 -19.77
CA PRO A 78 1.44 33.03 -19.58
C PRO A 78 1.54 33.58 -18.16
N ASP A 79 1.55 34.90 -18.04
CA ASP A 79 1.58 35.65 -16.78
C ASP A 79 2.84 35.47 -15.90
N VAL A 80 3.88 34.74 -16.35
CA VAL A 80 5.16 34.66 -15.62
C VAL A 80 5.75 36.03 -15.36
N ASP A 81 5.79 36.92 -16.36
CA ASP A 81 6.32 38.28 -16.20
C ASP A 81 5.56 39.09 -15.14
N LYS A 82 4.23 38.91 -15.06
CA LYS A 82 3.39 39.57 -14.04
C LYS A 82 3.68 39.03 -12.64
N ALA A 83 3.84 37.70 -12.52
CA ALA A 83 4.18 37.05 -11.27
C ALA A 83 5.55 37.52 -10.76
N VAL A 84 6.56 37.48 -11.62
CA VAL A 84 7.93 37.93 -11.31
C VAL A 84 7.94 39.40 -10.89
N ALA A 85 7.29 40.29 -11.65
CA ALA A 85 7.21 41.71 -11.31
C ALA A 85 6.55 41.94 -9.94
N ARG A 86 5.51 41.16 -9.60
CA ARG A 86 4.83 41.28 -8.30
C ARG A 86 5.66 40.74 -7.14
N ILE A 87 6.39 39.65 -7.35
CA ILE A 87 7.32 39.09 -6.37
C ILE A 87 8.44 40.08 -6.09
N ARG A 88 9.07 40.63 -7.14
CA ARG A 88 10.11 41.66 -7.00
C ARG A 88 9.64 42.85 -6.19
N LYS A 89 8.44 43.37 -6.49
CA LYS A 89 7.83 44.45 -5.72
C LYS A 89 7.68 44.09 -4.25
N ALA A 90 7.27 42.86 -3.92
CA ALA A 90 7.15 42.41 -2.53
C ALA A 90 8.51 42.44 -1.82
N ILE A 91 9.57 41.96 -2.49
CA ILE A 91 10.94 41.93 -1.96
C ILE A 91 11.45 43.36 -1.74
N ASP A 92 11.33 44.23 -2.75
CA ASP A 92 11.81 45.62 -2.71
C ASP A 92 11.10 46.43 -1.61
N GLU A 93 9.79 46.21 -1.43
CA GLU A 93 8.97 46.86 -0.40
C GLU A 93 9.01 46.14 0.97
N LYS A 94 9.79 45.07 1.12
CA LYS A 94 9.87 44.22 2.33
C LYS A 94 8.49 43.78 2.84
N GLN A 95 7.61 43.43 1.91
CA GLN A 95 6.30 42.87 2.21
C GLN A 95 6.44 41.41 2.65
N HIS A 96 5.66 41.01 3.66
CA HIS A 96 5.59 39.61 4.05
C HIS A 96 4.88 38.76 2.99
N ILE A 97 5.54 37.71 2.53
CA ILE A 97 5.08 36.75 1.52
C ILE A 97 4.74 35.43 2.22
N THR A 98 3.61 34.82 1.89
CA THR A 98 3.30 33.45 2.30
C THR A 98 3.16 32.57 1.08
N ILE A 99 3.93 31.49 1.00
CA ILE A 99 3.73 30.44 0.01
C ILE A 99 2.64 29.49 0.50
N TYR A 100 1.58 29.32 -0.27
CA TYR A 100 0.47 28.43 0.05
C TYR A 100 0.56 27.18 -0.83
N GLY A 101 1.09 26.08 -0.31
CA GLY A 101 1.30 24.83 -1.05
C GLY A 101 0.17 23.81 -0.87
N ASP A 102 0.23 22.71 -1.62
CA ASP A 102 -0.54 21.49 -1.33
C ASP A 102 0.26 20.48 -0.48
N TYR A 103 -0.45 19.52 0.12
CA TYR A 103 0.07 18.53 1.07
C TYR A 103 0.73 17.30 0.42
N ASP A 104 0.70 17.17 -0.90
CA ASP A 104 1.38 16.09 -1.60
C ASP A 104 2.80 16.47 -2.03
N VAL A 105 3.52 15.54 -2.66
CA VAL A 105 4.93 15.75 -3.01
C VAL A 105 5.10 16.91 -4.00
N ASP A 106 4.17 17.14 -4.92
CA ASP A 106 4.30 18.22 -5.89
C ASP A 106 4.13 19.58 -5.21
N GLY A 107 3.07 19.74 -4.41
CA GLY A 107 2.86 20.93 -3.59
C GLY A 107 3.99 21.19 -2.59
N VAL A 108 4.49 20.16 -1.91
CA VAL A 108 5.61 20.26 -0.95
C VAL A 108 6.90 20.66 -1.64
N THR A 109 7.27 20.01 -2.74
CA THR A 109 8.52 20.31 -3.45
C THR A 109 8.47 21.66 -4.15
N GLY A 110 7.33 22.04 -4.74
CA GLY A 110 7.10 23.37 -5.30
C GLY A 110 7.17 24.48 -4.24
N THR A 111 6.62 24.23 -3.06
CA THR A 111 6.78 25.13 -1.90
C THR A 111 8.25 25.26 -1.50
N SER A 112 8.99 24.16 -1.42
CA SER A 112 10.43 24.18 -1.12
C SER A 112 11.24 24.94 -2.17
N VAL A 113 10.94 24.78 -3.46
CA VAL A 113 11.57 25.54 -4.56
C VAL A 113 11.38 27.05 -4.36
N LEU A 114 10.12 27.49 -4.19
CA LEU A 114 9.80 28.90 -3.96
C LEU A 114 10.47 29.43 -2.69
N LEU A 115 10.40 28.67 -1.59
CA LEU A 115 10.96 29.09 -0.30
C LEU A 115 12.48 29.26 -0.36
N THR A 116 13.18 28.31 -0.98
CA THR A 116 14.64 28.38 -1.17
C THR A 116 15.03 29.61 -1.98
N VAL A 117 14.38 29.87 -3.12
CA VAL A 117 14.72 31.01 -3.98
C VAL A 117 14.36 32.35 -3.33
N LEU A 118 13.19 32.46 -2.71
CA LEU A 118 12.76 33.71 -2.09
C LEU A 118 13.63 34.07 -0.88
N LYS A 119 14.02 33.09 -0.04
CA LYS A 119 14.99 33.32 1.05
C LYS A 119 16.36 33.75 0.52
N GLU A 120 16.85 33.09 -0.53
CA GLU A 120 18.11 33.44 -1.19
C GLU A 120 18.12 34.87 -1.77
N LEU A 121 16.95 35.37 -2.18
CA LEU A 121 16.76 36.75 -2.65
C LEU A 121 16.47 37.75 -1.53
N GLY A 122 16.47 37.30 -0.26
CA GLY A 122 16.27 38.16 0.92
C GLY A 122 14.82 38.56 1.20
N ALA A 123 13.85 37.80 0.68
CA ALA A 123 12.43 38.03 0.97
C ALA A 123 12.09 37.72 2.43
N ASP A 124 11.15 38.47 3.01
CA ASP A 124 10.45 38.08 4.23
C ASP A 124 9.34 37.09 3.85
N VAL A 125 9.61 35.79 4.00
CA VAL A 125 8.77 34.72 3.48
C VAL A 125 8.56 33.59 4.49
N ASP A 126 7.31 33.13 4.60
CA ASP A 126 6.93 31.88 5.25
C ASP A 126 6.10 30.99 4.31
N TYR A 127 5.66 29.83 4.81
CA TYR A 127 4.82 28.91 4.05
C TYR A 127 3.65 28.40 4.89
N TYR A 128 2.62 27.95 4.18
CA TYR A 128 1.42 27.32 4.73
C TYR A 128 1.07 26.09 3.89
N ILE A 129 0.97 24.93 4.53
CA ILE A 129 0.47 23.69 3.92
C ILE A 129 -0.84 23.33 4.63
N PRO A 130 -1.97 23.22 3.93
CA PRO A 130 -3.25 22.89 4.55
C PRO A 130 -3.26 21.45 5.06
N ASN A 131 -3.97 21.19 6.16
CA ASN A 131 -4.18 19.82 6.60
C ASN A 131 -5.27 19.13 5.78
N ARG A 132 -4.90 18.03 5.10
CA ARG A 132 -5.81 17.26 4.24
C ARG A 132 -7.10 16.79 4.93
N VAL A 133 -7.01 16.45 6.21
CA VAL A 133 -8.11 15.84 6.98
C VAL A 133 -9.10 16.89 7.45
N SER A 134 -8.58 17.97 8.05
CA SER A 134 -9.40 18.97 8.74
C SER A 134 -9.75 20.17 7.86
N GLU A 135 -8.91 20.52 6.89
CA GLU A 135 -9.10 21.69 6.01
C GLU A 135 -9.46 21.29 4.57
N GLY A 136 -8.99 20.13 4.12
CA GLY A 136 -9.20 19.65 2.76
C GLY A 136 -8.20 20.25 1.76
N TYR A 137 -8.55 20.20 0.48
CA TYR A 137 -7.71 20.67 -0.63
C TYR A 137 -7.97 22.14 -0.98
N GLY A 138 -6.90 22.87 -1.32
CA GLY A 138 -6.96 24.24 -1.80
C GLY A 138 -7.00 25.31 -0.70
N LEU A 139 -7.24 26.56 -1.11
CA LEU A 139 -7.31 27.69 -0.19
C LEU A 139 -8.59 27.61 0.65
N ASN A 140 -8.51 28.09 1.90
CA ASN A 140 -9.69 28.26 2.74
C ASN A 140 -9.73 29.64 3.40
N LEU A 141 -10.95 30.15 3.62
CA LEU A 141 -11.19 31.50 4.13
C LEU A 141 -10.55 31.75 5.52
N LYS A 142 -10.55 30.72 6.38
CA LYS A 142 -10.01 30.80 7.74
C LYS A 142 -8.48 30.97 7.72
N ALA A 143 -7.79 30.19 6.90
CA ALA A 143 -6.35 30.30 6.70
C ALA A 143 -6.00 31.70 6.16
N ILE A 144 -6.69 32.16 5.11
CA ILE A 144 -6.47 33.50 4.53
C ILE A 144 -6.67 34.60 5.58
N SER A 145 -7.72 34.51 6.40
CA SER A 145 -7.95 35.51 7.45
C SER A 145 -6.82 35.52 8.48
N ILE A 146 -6.29 34.36 8.85
CA ILE A 146 -5.16 34.21 9.78
C ILE A 146 -3.88 34.79 9.18
N LEU A 147 -3.57 34.46 7.91
CA LEU A 147 -2.40 34.97 7.20
C LEU A 147 -2.44 36.51 7.12
N ALA A 148 -3.56 37.07 6.67
CA ALA A 148 -3.73 38.52 6.58
C ALA A 148 -3.64 39.22 7.95
N SER A 149 -4.35 38.70 8.96
CA SER A 149 -4.49 39.39 10.25
C SER A 149 -3.34 39.18 11.22
N LYS A 150 -2.82 37.94 11.33
CA LYS A 150 -1.77 37.56 12.29
C LYS A 150 -0.37 37.60 11.68
N LYS A 151 -0.19 37.05 10.48
CA LYS A 151 1.12 37.03 9.78
C LYS A 151 1.40 38.32 9.02
N LYS A 152 0.39 39.18 8.83
CA LYS A 152 0.50 40.44 8.06
C LYS A 152 0.92 40.20 6.61
N THR A 153 0.60 39.02 6.07
CA THR A 153 0.86 38.63 4.68
C THR A 153 0.25 39.67 3.73
N ARG A 154 1.05 40.09 2.75
CA ARG A 154 0.64 41.02 1.68
C ARG A 154 0.62 40.39 0.30
N LEU A 155 1.34 39.28 0.15
CA LEU A 155 1.36 38.47 -1.06
C LEU A 155 1.22 37.00 -0.69
N ILE A 156 0.22 36.34 -1.25
CA ILE A 156 0.12 34.88 -1.23
C ILE A 156 0.58 34.36 -2.60
N ILE A 157 1.52 33.40 -2.60
CA ILE A 157 1.93 32.67 -3.81
C ILE A 157 1.44 31.25 -3.64
N THR A 158 0.43 30.85 -4.40
CA THR A 158 -0.05 29.46 -4.34
C THR A 158 0.87 28.57 -5.15
N CYS A 159 1.01 27.32 -4.74
CA CYS A 159 1.70 26.29 -5.49
C CYS A 159 0.85 25.01 -5.49
N ASP A 160 0.64 24.46 -6.67
CA ASP A 160 -0.14 23.23 -6.88
C ASP A 160 -1.60 23.32 -6.39
N CYS A 161 -2.11 24.55 -6.30
CA CYS A 161 -3.51 24.82 -5.97
C CYS A 161 -3.88 26.26 -6.34
N GLY A 162 -5.18 26.57 -6.25
CA GLY A 162 -5.70 27.92 -6.31
C GLY A 162 -6.46 28.26 -7.59
N VAL A 163 -6.30 27.52 -8.69
CA VAL A 163 -6.99 27.85 -9.96
C VAL A 163 -8.51 27.76 -9.86
N SER A 164 -9.05 26.94 -8.96
CA SER A 164 -10.48 26.82 -8.70
C SER A 164 -10.98 27.67 -7.52
N ASN A 165 -10.09 28.36 -6.79
CA ASN A 165 -10.41 29.07 -5.54
C ASN A 165 -10.85 30.54 -5.78
N PHE A 166 -11.87 30.72 -6.62
CA PHE A 166 -12.38 32.04 -6.99
C PHE A 166 -12.81 32.88 -5.78
N ALA A 167 -13.61 32.28 -4.88
CA ALA A 167 -14.16 32.98 -3.72
C ALA A 167 -13.07 33.33 -2.70
N GLU A 168 -12.15 32.40 -2.43
CA GLU A 168 -11.07 32.58 -1.47
C GLU A 168 -10.07 33.65 -1.94
N ILE A 169 -9.71 33.65 -3.22
CA ILE A 169 -8.81 34.67 -3.80
C ILE A 169 -9.51 36.04 -3.84
N GLY A 170 -10.81 36.09 -4.15
CA GLY A 170 -11.61 37.31 -4.02
C GLY A 170 -11.63 37.84 -2.58
N PHE A 171 -11.72 36.95 -1.59
CA PHE A 171 -11.67 37.31 -0.18
C PHE A 171 -10.28 37.84 0.23
N ALA A 172 -9.19 37.18 -0.18
CA ALA A 172 -7.82 37.67 0.05
C ALA A 172 -7.64 39.10 -0.48
N ARG A 173 -8.11 39.35 -1.70
CA ARG A 173 -8.10 40.69 -2.32
C ARG A 173 -8.89 41.72 -1.50
N SER A 174 -10.04 41.34 -0.94
CA SER A 174 -10.82 42.23 -0.05
C SER A 174 -10.07 42.64 1.21
N LEU A 175 -9.11 41.81 1.65
CA LEU A 175 -8.22 42.08 2.78
C LEU A 175 -6.92 42.81 2.36
N SER A 176 -6.84 43.29 1.12
CA SER A 176 -5.63 43.91 0.55
C SER A 176 -4.40 42.98 0.57
N VAL A 177 -4.66 41.68 0.34
CA VAL A 177 -3.64 40.65 0.11
C VAL A 177 -3.70 40.26 -1.36
N ASP A 178 -2.58 40.47 -2.07
CA ASP A 178 -2.47 40.03 -3.46
C ASP A 178 -2.25 38.51 -3.52
N THR A 179 -2.67 37.89 -4.63
CA THR A 179 -2.44 36.46 -4.86
C THR A 179 -1.83 36.21 -6.23
N LEU A 180 -0.85 35.32 -6.29
CA LEU A 180 -0.33 34.70 -7.52
C LEU A 180 -0.73 33.24 -7.51
N VAL A 181 -1.34 32.76 -8.59
CA VAL A 181 -1.74 31.37 -8.73
C VAL A 181 -0.73 30.63 -9.60
N LEU A 182 0.02 29.70 -9.01
CA LEU A 182 0.91 28.77 -9.73
C LEU A 182 0.30 27.37 -9.62
N ASP A 183 -0.33 26.91 -10.70
CA ASP A 183 -1.15 25.71 -10.66
C ASP A 183 -1.14 25.01 -12.03
N HIS A 184 -1.50 23.73 -12.07
CA HIS A 184 -1.56 22.88 -13.26
C HIS A 184 -2.87 22.08 -13.36
N HIS A 185 -3.75 22.17 -12.36
CA HIS A 185 -5.01 21.44 -12.28
C HIS A 185 -6.00 21.78 -13.41
N THR A 186 -7.17 21.13 -13.41
CA THR A 186 -8.18 21.41 -14.43
C THR A 186 -8.74 22.82 -14.25
N MET A 187 -8.68 23.63 -15.31
CA MET A 187 -9.10 25.02 -15.25
C MET A 187 -10.63 25.16 -15.24
N PRO A 188 -11.21 25.99 -14.36
CA PRO A 188 -12.62 26.36 -14.43
C PRO A 188 -12.88 27.32 -15.59
N GLU A 189 -14.16 27.50 -15.96
CA GLU A 189 -14.58 28.47 -16.98
C GLU A 189 -14.23 29.92 -16.61
N VAL A 190 -14.29 30.23 -15.31
CA VAL A 190 -13.98 31.56 -14.78
C VAL A 190 -12.77 31.46 -13.86
N LEU A 191 -11.68 32.10 -14.27
CA LEU A 191 -10.44 32.14 -13.49
C LEU A 191 -10.56 33.07 -12.27
N PRO A 192 -9.83 32.78 -11.17
CA PRO A 192 -9.86 33.58 -9.96
C PRO A 192 -9.27 34.98 -10.20
N PRO A 193 -9.69 35.99 -9.41
CA PRO A 193 -9.26 37.38 -9.58
C PRO A 193 -7.85 37.64 -8.99
N ALA A 194 -6.88 36.78 -9.31
CA ALA A 194 -5.48 36.87 -8.91
C ALA A 194 -4.72 37.95 -9.71
N VAL A 195 -3.57 38.40 -9.20
CA VAL A 195 -2.68 39.34 -9.92
C VAL A 195 -2.05 38.68 -11.14
N ALA A 196 -1.75 37.38 -11.03
CA ALA A 196 -1.25 36.53 -12.10
C ALA A 196 -1.80 35.12 -11.91
N VAL A 197 -2.17 34.46 -13.01
CA VAL A 197 -2.49 33.03 -13.05
C VAL A 197 -1.50 32.37 -14.01
N VAL A 198 -0.42 31.83 -13.47
CA VAL A 198 0.59 31.11 -14.24
C VAL A 198 0.17 29.66 -14.32
N HIS A 199 -0.29 29.25 -15.49
CA HIS A 199 -0.91 27.94 -15.67
C HIS A 199 -0.58 27.35 -17.05
N PRO A 200 0.00 26.14 -17.13
CA PRO A 200 0.48 25.57 -18.38
C PRO A 200 -0.66 25.21 -19.34
N LYS A 201 -1.85 24.86 -18.82
CA LYS A 201 -3.04 24.60 -19.66
C LYS A 201 -3.63 25.82 -20.38
N LEU A 202 -3.09 27.02 -20.17
CA LEU A 202 -3.38 28.20 -21.01
C LEU A 202 -2.66 28.12 -22.36
N LEU A 203 -1.70 27.22 -22.51
CA LEU A 203 -0.98 26.94 -23.74
C LEU A 203 -1.71 25.88 -24.57
N ASN A 204 -1.30 25.74 -25.84
CA ASN A 204 -1.73 24.62 -26.66
C ASN A 204 -1.24 23.30 -26.05
N GLU A 205 -2.04 22.23 -26.14
CA GLU A 205 -1.68 20.89 -25.65
C GLU A 205 -0.38 20.35 -26.25
N GLU A 206 -0.04 20.77 -27.48
CA GLU A 206 1.23 20.42 -28.12
C GLU A 206 2.42 21.25 -27.61
N HIS A 207 2.24 22.21 -26.71
CA HIS A 207 3.34 23.03 -26.20
C HIS A 207 4.23 22.23 -25.24
N PRO A 208 5.57 22.33 -25.29
CA PRO A 208 6.47 21.58 -24.40
C PRO A 208 6.19 21.77 -22.90
N LEU A 209 5.73 22.96 -22.51
CA LEU A 209 5.40 23.33 -21.12
C LEU A 209 3.98 22.93 -20.68
N TYR A 210 3.12 22.43 -21.57
CA TYR A 210 1.70 22.18 -21.26
C TYR A 210 1.47 21.18 -20.12
N HIS A 211 2.37 20.21 -19.97
CA HIS A 211 2.29 19.15 -18.97
C HIS A 211 3.13 19.42 -17.71
N LEU A 212 3.58 20.65 -17.48
CA LEU A 212 4.29 20.97 -16.24
C LEU A 212 3.36 20.74 -15.03
N PRO A 213 3.86 20.07 -13.97
CA PRO A 213 3.18 20.03 -12.68
C PRO A 213 3.38 21.33 -11.89
N GLY A 214 2.74 21.45 -10.72
CA GLY A 214 2.89 22.59 -9.82
C GLY A 214 4.35 22.94 -9.50
N VAL A 215 5.20 21.97 -9.17
CA VAL A 215 6.64 22.20 -8.95
C VAL A 215 7.33 22.71 -10.21
N GLY A 216 6.90 22.27 -11.39
CA GLY A 216 7.43 22.69 -12.69
C GLY A 216 7.06 24.14 -13.01
N VAL A 217 5.82 24.55 -12.69
CA VAL A 217 5.38 25.94 -12.82
C VAL A 217 6.14 26.83 -11.84
N ALA A 218 6.25 26.41 -10.58
CA ALA A 218 7.05 27.12 -9.56
C ALA A 218 8.50 27.28 -10.00
N TYR A 219 9.10 26.21 -10.54
CA TYR A 219 10.45 26.24 -11.09
C TYR A 219 10.60 27.26 -12.22
N LYS A 220 9.68 27.31 -13.19
CA LYS A 220 9.76 28.28 -14.30
C LYS A 220 9.62 29.73 -13.81
N VAL A 221 8.77 29.99 -12.82
CA VAL A 221 8.70 31.33 -12.19
C VAL A 221 10.00 31.68 -11.47
N CYS A 222 10.58 30.74 -10.73
CA CYS A 222 11.88 30.91 -10.08
C CYS A 222 13.02 31.10 -11.09
N GLU A 223 13.03 30.35 -12.19
CA GLU A 223 13.98 30.47 -13.30
C GLU A 223 13.91 31.88 -13.90
N ALA A 224 12.72 32.37 -14.21
CA ALA A 224 12.52 33.74 -14.70
C ALA A 224 13.02 34.80 -13.71
N LEU A 225 12.67 34.66 -12.43
CA LEU A 225 13.07 35.57 -11.37
C LEU A 225 14.59 35.59 -11.17
N LEU A 226 15.24 34.42 -11.15
CA LEU A 226 16.69 34.29 -11.00
C LEU A 226 17.43 34.87 -12.21
N ASN A 227 16.92 34.65 -13.43
CA ASN A 227 17.46 35.24 -14.65
C ASN A 227 17.43 36.78 -14.59
N GLU A 228 16.31 37.37 -14.16
CA GLU A 228 16.17 38.81 -14.02
C GLU A 228 17.07 39.39 -12.90
N MET A 229 17.33 38.59 -11.87
CA MET A 229 18.25 38.93 -10.77
C MET A 229 19.72 38.64 -11.09
N GLY A 230 20.05 38.18 -12.30
CA GLY A 230 21.41 37.92 -12.75
C GLY A 230 22.07 36.70 -12.06
N LYS A 231 21.27 35.73 -11.63
CA LYS A 231 21.70 34.47 -10.99
C LYS A 231 21.15 33.21 -11.71
N PRO A 232 21.25 33.10 -13.05
CA PRO A 232 20.67 31.98 -13.81
C PRO A 232 21.18 30.60 -13.36
N GLU A 233 22.43 30.51 -12.91
CA GLU A 233 23.07 29.27 -12.46
C GLU A 233 22.39 28.62 -11.26
N LYS A 234 21.66 29.40 -10.44
CA LYS A 234 20.96 28.88 -9.27
C LYS A 234 19.71 28.08 -9.63
N ALA A 235 19.14 28.25 -10.82
CA ALA A 235 17.98 27.47 -11.24
C ALA A 235 18.35 25.98 -11.33
N ASP A 236 19.53 25.66 -11.86
CA ASP A 236 20.02 24.29 -12.00
C ASP A 236 20.19 23.56 -10.65
N GLU A 237 20.36 24.28 -9.55
CA GLU A 237 20.50 23.70 -8.20
C GLU A 237 19.17 23.23 -7.61
N LEU A 238 18.03 23.60 -8.23
CA LEU A 238 16.68 23.27 -7.77
C LEU A 238 16.14 21.98 -8.40
N LEU A 239 16.81 21.48 -9.44
CA LEU A 239 16.30 20.37 -10.26
C LEU A 239 16.15 19.05 -9.50
N ASP A 240 16.78 18.90 -8.33
CA ASP A 240 16.57 17.75 -7.45
C ASP A 240 15.16 17.76 -6.82
N TYR A 241 14.68 18.91 -6.33
CA TYR A 241 13.29 19.07 -5.90
C TYR A 241 12.30 18.94 -7.05
N VAL A 242 12.59 19.61 -8.17
CA VAL A 242 11.72 19.61 -9.35
C VAL A 242 11.50 18.18 -9.86
N THR A 243 12.58 17.42 -9.99
CA THR A 243 12.51 16.00 -10.39
C THR A 243 11.67 15.17 -9.44
N MET A 244 11.76 15.42 -8.14
CA MET A 244 10.99 14.68 -7.14
C MET A 244 9.48 14.92 -7.29
N GLY A 245 9.06 16.19 -7.38
CA GLY A 245 7.64 16.52 -7.58
C GLY A 245 7.11 16.01 -8.91
N MET A 246 7.88 16.17 -10.00
CA MET A 246 7.47 15.70 -11.34
C MET A 246 7.26 14.19 -11.41
N ILE A 247 8.15 13.40 -10.82
CA ILE A 247 7.98 11.94 -10.80
C ILE A 247 6.79 11.55 -9.90
N ALA A 248 6.60 12.24 -8.77
CA ALA A 248 5.54 11.93 -7.83
C ALA A 248 4.13 12.28 -8.35
N ASP A 249 3.99 13.36 -9.13
CA ASP A 249 2.74 13.77 -9.79
C ASP A 249 2.43 12.94 -11.05
N LEU A 250 3.33 12.01 -11.41
CA LEU A 250 3.17 11.12 -12.55
C LEU A 250 2.96 11.87 -13.88
N VAL A 251 3.57 13.05 -14.08
CA VAL A 251 3.40 13.79 -15.34
C VAL A 251 4.02 13.05 -16.55
N PRO A 252 3.51 13.27 -17.78
CA PRO A 252 4.12 12.75 -19.00
C PRO A 252 5.62 13.09 -19.09
N LEU A 253 6.48 12.07 -19.16
CA LEU A 253 7.93 12.22 -19.28
C LEU A 253 8.35 12.34 -20.75
N ILE A 254 7.90 13.42 -21.37
CA ILE A 254 8.21 13.80 -22.76
C ILE A 254 8.72 15.25 -22.79
N ARG A 255 9.50 15.60 -23.82
CA ARG A 255 9.98 16.98 -24.08
C ARG A 255 10.54 17.66 -22.83
N GLU A 256 10.00 18.81 -22.42
CA GLU A 256 10.51 19.60 -21.28
C GLU A 256 10.55 18.77 -20.00
N ASN A 257 9.46 18.05 -19.70
CA ASN A 257 9.40 17.23 -18.50
C ASN A 257 10.47 16.15 -18.48
N ARG A 258 10.71 15.51 -19.63
CA ARG A 258 11.77 14.51 -19.78
C ARG A 258 13.15 15.15 -19.57
N TYR A 259 13.39 16.30 -20.18
CA TYR A 259 14.66 17.02 -20.06
C TYR A 259 14.96 17.37 -18.59
N LEU A 260 14.01 17.99 -17.89
CA LEU A 260 14.17 18.39 -16.49
C LEU A 260 14.40 17.18 -15.58
N VAL A 261 13.59 16.12 -15.72
CA VAL A 261 13.73 14.89 -14.92
C VAL A 261 15.05 14.17 -15.20
N LYS A 262 15.51 14.12 -16.47
CA LYS A 262 16.77 13.44 -16.81
C LYS A 262 17.96 14.12 -16.13
N ILE A 263 18.06 15.44 -16.23
CA ILE A 263 19.14 16.21 -15.58
C ILE A 263 19.02 16.18 -14.06
N GLY A 264 17.80 16.37 -13.55
CA GLY A 264 17.59 16.45 -12.11
C GLY A 264 17.71 15.11 -11.39
N LEU A 265 17.49 13.96 -12.04
CA LEU A 265 17.83 12.65 -11.48
C LEU A 265 19.34 12.53 -11.20
N GLU A 266 20.19 12.97 -12.12
CA GLU A 266 21.65 12.94 -11.90
C GLU A 266 22.07 13.82 -10.72
N LYS A 267 21.39 14.97 -10.56
CA LYS A 267 21.61 15.90 -9.46
C LYS A 267 21.09 15.35 -8.13
N LEU A 268 19.91 14.74 -8.12
CA LEU A 268 19.30 14.15 -6.93
C LEU A 268 20.22 13.10 -6.28
N VAL A 269 20.86 12.27 -7.11
CA VAL A 269 21.76 11.21 -6.65
C VAL A 269 23.05 11.76 -6.03
N LYS A 270 23.49 12.93 -6.52
CA LYS A 270 24.69 13.63 -6.07
C LYS A 270 24.34 14.81 -5.15
N THR A 271 23.11 14.89 -4.66
CA THR A 271 22.63 16.06 -3.93
C THR A 271 23.42 16.23 -2.64
N ASN A 272 23.69 17.49 -2.28
CA ASN A 272 24.29 17.85 -1.01
C ASN A 272 23.29 18.36 0.02
N ARG A 273 22.01 18.44 -0.35
CA ARG A 273 20.95 18.91 0.54
C ARG A 273 20.73 17.91 1.66
N ILE A 274 20.85 18.40 2.89
CA ILE A 274 20.82 17.58 4.11
C ILE A 274 19.50 16.82 4.21
N GLY A 275 18.37 17.49 3.96
CA GLY A 275 17.04 16.87 3.90
C GLY A 275 16.92 15.72 2.91
N LEU A 276 17.38 15.93 1.68
CA LEU A 276 17.35 14.90 0.64
C LEU A 276 18.26 13.73 0.96
N LYS A 277 19.45 13.98 1.53
CA LYS A 277 20.36 12.93 2.00
C LYS A 277 19.71 12.09 3.10
N ALA A 278 19.07 12.74 4.08
CA ALA A 278 18.37 12.05 5.16
C ALA A 278 17.22 11.18 4.62
N LEU A 279 16.45 11.69 3.65
CA LEU A 279 15.37 10.93 3.02
C LEU A 279 15.90 9.76 2.16
N LEU A 280 16.98 9.98 1.40
CA LEU A 280 17.66 8.95 0.61
C LEU A 280 18.20 7.82 1.50
N ALA A 281 18.68 8.13 2.71
CA ALA A 281 19.14 7.13 3.66
C ALA A 281 18.01 6.19 4.15
N GLN A 282 16.74 6.58 4.01
CA GLN A 282 15.58 5.75 4.38
C GLN A 282 15.11 4.83 3.25
N VAL A 283 15.71 4.90 2.06
CA VAL A 283 15.28 4.14 0.87
C VAL A 283 16.42 3.27 0.33
N ASN A 284 16.05 2.14 -0.28
CA ASN A 284 16.97 1.29 -1.01
C ASN A 284 16.51 1.23 -2.47
N GLY A 285 17.44 1.36 -3.42
CA GLY A 285 17.10 1.32 -4.83
C GLY A 285 18.23 1.80 -5.73
N GLN A 286 18.09 1.57 -7.03
CA GLN A 286 18.95 2.20 -8.02
C GLN A 286 18.52 3.64 -8.24
N SER A 287 19.45 4.47 -8.68
CA SER A 287 19.24 5.89 -8.94
C SER A 287 18.39 6.15 -10.19
N ASP A 288 17.09 5.89 -10.11
CA ASP A 288 16.14 6.06 -11.20
C ASP A 288 14.80 6.63 -10.73
N THR A 289 13.82 6.65 -11.63
CA THR A 289 12.45 7.08 -11.34
C THR A 289 11.77 6.22 -10.28
N ASP A 290 12.15 4.95 -10.13
CA ASP A 290 11.55 4.04 -9.17
C ASP A 290 12.00 4.38 -7.73
N LEU A 291 13.25 4.81 -7.54
CA LEU A 291 13.74 5.34 -6.26
C LEU A 291 12.90 6.50 -5.76
N VAL A 292 12.50 7.40 -6.67
CA VAL A 292 11.66 8.54 -6.34
C VAL A 292 10.21 8.10 -6.16
N GLY A 293 9.60 7.47 -7.17
CA GLY A 293 8.17 7.15 -7.21
C GLY A 293 7.73 6.08 -6.20
N PHE A 294 8.58 5.10 -5.89
CA PHE A 294 8.27 4.02 -4.95
C PHE A 294 9.06 4.09 -3.64
N GLY A 295 10.14 4.88 -3.59
CA GLY A 295 10.95 5.10 -2.39
C GLY A 295 10.60 6.41 -1.69
N MET A 296 11.04 7.54 -2.25
CA MET A 296 11.01 8.84 -1.59
C MET A 296 9.60 9.44 -1.50
N ALA A 297 8.88 9.50 -2.63
CA ALA A 297 7.56 10.13 -2.72
C ALA A 297 6.52 9.51 -1.77
N PRO A 298 6.42 8.17 -1.58
CA PRO A 298 5.50 7.59 -0.62
C PRO A 298 5.72 7.99 0.84
N ARG A 299 6.95 8.36 1.23
CA ARG A 299 7.30 8.81 2.59
C ARG A 299 6.76 10.21 2.86
N ILE A 300 6.98 11.14 1.92
CA ILE A 300 6.41 12.48 1.98
C ILE A 300 4.88 12.44 1.92
N ASN A 301 4.32 11.67 0.98
CA ASN A 301 2.88 11.52 0.82
C ASN A 301 2.20 10.83 2.02
N ALA A 302 2.95 10.12 2.87
CA ALA A 302 2.38 9.53 4.09
C ALA A 302 1.99 10.62 5.08
N ALA A 303 2.82 11.65 5.27
CA ALA A 303 2.51 12.78 6.14
C ALA A 303 1.27 13.53 5.69
N GLY A 304 1.15 13.85 4.40
CA GLY A 304 -0.07 14.49 3.85
C GLY A 304 -1.35 13.63 3.96
N ARG A 305 -1.25 12.34 4.28
CA ARG A 305 -2.39 11.44 4.45
C ARG A 305 -2.73 11.14 5.91
N LEU A 306 -1.72 11.14 6.78
CA LEU A 306 -1.83 10.66 8.16
C LEU A 306 -1.57 11.74 9.21
N SER A 307 -0.88 12.82 8.86
CA SER A 307 -0.37 13.81 9.81
C SER A 307 -0.24 15.20 9.16
N ASP A 308 0.86 15.90 9.43
CA ASP A 308 1.14 17.26 8.98
C ASP A 308 2.22 17.27 7.88
N ALA A 309 1.80 17.58 6.65
CA ALA A 309 2.70 17.69 5.50
C ALA A 309 3.69 18.86 5.60
N SER A 310 3.49 19.83 6.50
CA SER A 310 4.42 20.96 6.68
C SER A 310 5.83 20.50 7.08
N LYS A 311 5.94 19.36 7.77
CA LYS A 311 7.21 18.71 8.13
C LYS A 311 8.02 18.29 6.91
N ALA A 312 7.37 17.94 5.81
CA ALA A 312 8.11 17.57 4.60
C ALA A 312 8.78 18.80 3.97
N VAL A 313 8.14 19.98 4.01
CA VAL A 313 8.78 21.24 3.59
C VAL A 313 9.94 21.59 4.52
N GLU A 314 9.78 21.40 5.84
CA GLU A 314 10.84 21.61 6.83
C GLU A 314 12.04 20.68 6.58
N LEU A 315 11.80 19.38 6.36
CA LEU A 315 12.85 18.41 6.00
C LEU A 315 13.63 18.88 4.78
N LEU A 316 12.93 19.27 3.72
CA LEU A 316 13.60 19.67 2.48
C LEU A 316 14.39 20.97 2.68
N THR A 317 13.92 21.90 3.49
CA THR A 317 14.50 23.26 3.57
C THR A 317 15.34 23.54 4.82
N THR A 318 15.54 22.56 5.71
CA THR A 318 16.37 22.69 6.90
C THR A 318 17.87 22.59 6.58
N ASP A 319 18.67 23.35 7.34
CA ASP A 319 20.13 23.29 7.35
C ASP A 319 20.68 22.50 8.56
N ASP A 320 19.80 21.93 9.39
CA ASP A 320 20.17 21.13 10.57
C ASP A 320 20.04 19.62 10.28
N THR A 321 21.17 18.92 10.34
CA THR A 321 21.27 17.47 10.13
C THR A 321 20.42 16.67 11.11
N THR A 322 20.37 17.05 12.38
CA THR A 322 19.60 16.33 13.40
C THR A 322 18.10 16.48 13.13
N VAL A 323 17.66 17.69 12.78
CA VAL A 323 16.27 17.95 12.39
C VAL A 323 15.91 17.14 11.15
N ALA A 324 16.77 17.13 10.12
CA ALA A 324 16.55 16.37 8.90
C ALA A 324 16.44 14.86 9.16
N GLU A 325 17.35 14.28 9.94
CA GLU A 325 17.34 12.85 10.26
C GLU A 325 16.08 12.45 11.05
N ASN A 326 15.69 13.26 12.03
CA ASN A 326 14.49 13.03 12.83
C ASN A 326 13.22 13.08 11.97
N ILE A 327 13.05 14.11 11.14
CA ILE A 327 11.87 14.22 10.28
C ILE A 327 11.87 13.11 9.23
N ALA A 328 13.00 12.77 8.61
CA ALA A 328 13.08 11.68 7.65
C ALA A 328 12.69 10.32 8.28
N HIS A 329 13.09 10.07 9.53
CA HIS A 329 12.68 8.88 10.28
C HIS A 329 11.19 8.88 10.61
N GLU A 330 10.63 10.04 10.97
CA GLU A 330 9.20 10.20 11.20
C GLU A 330 8.39 9.89 9.93
N LEU A 331 8.73 10.50 8.79
CA LEU A 331 8.08 10.23 7.49
C LEU A 331 8.20 8.76 7.08
N HIS A 332 9.33 8.12 7.39
CA HIS A 332 9.51 6.69 7.15
C HIS A 332 8.54 5.85 7.99
N THR A 333 8.44 6.14 9.29
CA THR A 333 7.55 5.46 10.23
C THR A 333 6.08 5.63 9.84
N GLU A 334 5.69 6.83 9.44
CA GLU A 334 4.34 7.11 8.94
C GLU A 334 4.03 6.35 7.66
N ASN A 335 4.98 6.23 6.72
CA ASN A 335 4.78 5.41 5.55
C ASN A 335 4.61 3.92 5.89
N LEU A 336 5.36 3.38 6.85
CA LEU A 336 5.16 1.99 7.31
C LEU A 336 3.75 1.81 7.88
N ARG A 337 3.29 2.72 8.75
CA ARG A 337 1.92 2.71 9.30
C ARG A 337 0.87 2.82 8.21
N ARG A 338 1.08 3.69 7.22
CA ARG A 338 0.20 3.83 6.05
C ARG A 338 0.13 2.52 5.26
N GLN A 339 1.26 1.86 5.01
CA GLN A 339 1.32 0.59 4.28
C GLN A 339 0.56 -0.52 5.00
N GLU A 340 0.78 -0.66 6.32
CA GLU A 340 0.07 -1.63 7.15
C GLU A 340 -1.44 -1.41 7.10
N MET A 341 -1.88 -0.16 7.28
CA MET A 341 -3.29 0.21 7.21
C MET A 341 -3.89 -0.05 5.82
N CYS A 342 -3.14 0.24 4.74
CA CYS A 342 -3.56 -0.07 3.37
C CYS A 342 -3.80 -1.58 3.20
N GLU A 343 -2.92 -2.42 3.73
CA GLU A 343 -3.04 -3.88 3.61
C GLU A 343 -4.24 -4.40 4.40
N GLN A 344 -4.42 -3.94 5.64
CA GLN A 344 -5.56 -4.32 6.47
C GLN A 344 -6.89 -3.91 5.82
N ILE A 345 -7.02 -2.65 5.39
CA ILE A 345 -8.23 -2.16 4.72
C ILE A 345 -8.43 -2.90 3.39
N PHE A 346 -7.38 -3.14 2.60
CA PHE A 346 -7.49 -3.91 1.36
C PHE A 346 -8.01 -5.32 1.61
N MET A 347 -7.49 -6.06 2.60
CA MET A 347 -7.96 -7.41 2.92
C MET A 347 -9.44 -7.41 3.34
N GLN A 348 -9.87 -6.44 4.15
CA GLN A 348 -11.26 -6.31 4.58
C GLN A 348 -12.18 -5.96 3.40
N ALA A 349 -11.78 -4.97 2.59
CA ALA A 349 -12.53 -4.53 1.43
C ALA A 349 -12.62 -5.65 0.38
N ASP A 350 -11.53 -6.36 0.11
CA ASP A 350 -11.47 -7.51 -0.78
C ASP A 350 -12.42 -8.63 -0.35
N LEU A 351 -12.44 -8.95 0.95
CA LEU A 351 -13.38 -9.93 1.49
C LEU A 351 -14.84 -9.47 1.35
N ARG A 352 -15.12 -8.18 1.56
CA ARG A 352 -16.47 -7.60 1.40
C ARG A 352 -16.92 -7.64 -0.06
N VAL A 353 -16.02 -7.31 -0.99
CA VAL A 353 -16.26 -7.46 -2.42
C VAL A 353 -16.57 -8.92 -2.73
N GLN A 354 -15.70 -9.87 -2.36
CA GLN A 354 -15.92 -11.31 -2.60
C GLN A 354 -17.28 -11.81 -2.09
N LYS A 355 -17.72 -11.36 -0.91
CA LYS A 355 -19.06 -11.68 -0.40
C LYS A 355 -20.19 -11.09 -1.26
N GLN A 356 -20.05 -9.86 -1.73
CA GLN A 356 -20.98 -9.28 -2.72
C GLN A 356 -20.98 -10.11 -4.03
N LEU A 357 -19.85 -10.72 -4.41
CA LEU A 357 -19.72 -11.47 -5.67
C LEU A 357 -20.31 -12.88 -5.63
N GLN A 358 -20.55 -13.46 -4.45
CA GLN A 358 -21.04 -14.85 -4.33
C GLN A 358 -22.52 -15.02 -4.71
N GLY A 359 -23.28 -13.93 -4.89
CA GLY A 359 -24.59 -13.99 -5.56
C GLY A 359 -24.42 -14.08 -7.08
N ASN A 360 -25.32 -14.76 -7.79
CA ASN A 360 -25.32 -14.97 -9.26
C ASN A 360 -25.28 -13.69 -10.15
N GLY A 361 -25.04 -12.49 -9.58
CA GLY A 361 -25.11 -11.18 -10.23
C GLY A 361 -23.76 -10.54 -10.62
N TRP A 362 -22.63 -11.24 -10.55
CA TRP A 362 -21.32 -10.65 -10.94
C TRP A 362 -21.23 -10.26 -12.43
N HIS A 363 -21.96 -10.96 -13.30
CA HIS A 363 -22.08 -10.60 -14.70
C HIS A 363 -22.72 -9.22 -14.88
N ASP A 364 -23.63 -8.84 -13.98
CA ASP A 364 -24.41 -7.60 -14.07
C ASP A 364 -23.79 -6.43 -13.30
N GLN A 365 -22.97 -6.67 -12.25
CA GLN A 365 -22.46 -5.61 -11.38
C GLN A 365 -21.17 -4.95 -11.91
N LYS A 366 -21.26 -3.92 -12.76
CA LYS A 366 -20.13 -3.27 -13.44
C LYS A 366 -19.19 -2.44 -12.56
N CYS A 367 -19.55 -2.12 -11.30
CA CYS A 367 -18.67 -1.42 -10.37
C CYS A 367 -18.74 -1.96 -8.94
N ILE A 368 -17.76 -1.59 -8.12
CA ILE A 368 -17.70 -1.87 -6.69
C ILE A 368 -18.08 -0.58 -5.95
N ALA A 369 -19.05 -0.66 -5.03
CA ALA A 369 -19.40 0.45 -4.14
C ALA A 369 -19.53 -0.09 -2.71
N ILE A 370 -18.60 0.32 -1.83
CA ILE A 370 -18.49 -0.18 -0.46
C ILE A 370 -18.05 0.93 0.49
N TYR A 371 -18.44 0.83 1.76
CA TYR A 371 -17.93 1.72 2.80
C TYR A 371 -17.86 0.99 4.14
N ASP A 372 -17.03 1.49 5.05
CA ASP A 372 -16.93 0.96 6.41
C ASP A 372 -16.55 2.07 7.40
N ARG A 373 -16.86 1.86 8.68
CA ARG A 373 -16.51 2.79 9.76
C ARG A 373 -15.05 2.64 10.21
N ASP A 374 -14.50 1.44 10.08
CA ASP A 374 -13.14 1.12 10.57
C ASP A 374 -12.04 1.47 9.54
N TRP A 375 -12.43 2.02 8.38
CA TRP A 375 -11.49 2.47 7.36
C TRP A 375 -11.00 3.89 7.63
N HIS A 376 -9.91 4.29 6.99
CA HIS A 376 -9.33 5.63 7.16
C HIS A 376 -9.37 6.41 5.84
N HIS A 377 -10.02 7.57 5.85
CA HIS A 377 -10.26 8.37 4.64
C HIS A 377 -8.96 8.75 3.88
N GLY A 378 -7.84 8.98 4.58
CA GLY A 378 -6.54 9.26 3.95
C GLY A 378 -5.95 8.09 3.13
N VAL A 379 -6.48 6.87 3.32
CA VAL A 379 -5.96 5.61 2.74
C VAL A 379 -6.93 4.96 1.75
N VAL A 380 -8.25 5.15 1.92
CA VAL A 380 -9.25 4.45 1.07
C VAL A 380 -9.03 4.65 -0.43
N GLY A 381 -8.55 5.82 -0.88
CA GLY A 381 -8.22 6.05 -2.29
C GLY A 381 -7.11 5.15 -2.84
N ILE A 382 -6.13 4.76 -2.01
CA ILE A 382 -5.06 3.80 -2.40
C ILE A 382 -5.64 2.39 -2.52
N VAL A 383 -6.51 2.02 -1.58
CA VAL A 383 -7.18 0.72 -1.60
C VAL A 383 -8.10 0.60 -2.81
N ALA A 384 -8.81 1.67 -3.17
CA ALA A 384 -9.60 1.70 -4.41
C ALA A 384 -8.76 1.38 -5.64
N SER A 385 -7.58 2.00 -5.80
CA SER A 385 -6.70 1.69 -6.93
C SER A 385 -6.31 0.22 -6.97
N ARG A 386 -5.95 -0.39 -5.83
CA ARG A 386 -5.62 -1.82 -5.74
C ARG A 386 -6.82 -2.72 -6.10
N LEU A 387 -8.03 -2.32 -5.71
CA LEU A 387 -9.26 -3.04 -6.07
C LEU A 387 -9.59 -2.89 -7.57
N VAL A 388 -9.35 -1.72 -8.16
CA VAL A 388 -9.47 -1.51 -9.62
C VAL A 388 -8.49 -2.42 -10.36
N GLU A 389 -7.25 -2.52 -9.90
CA GLU A 389 -6.23 -3.41 -10.49
C GLU A 389 -6.61 -4.88 -10.39
N LYS A 390 -7.20 -5.30 -9.26
CA LYS A 390 -7.60 -6.70 -9.02
C LYS A 390 -8.87 -7.10 -9.77
N TYR A 391 -9.87 -6.22 -9.77
CA TYR A 391 -11.22 -6.55 -10.28
C TYR A 391 -11.54 -5.95 -11.65
N HIS A 392 -10.67 -5.08 -12.18
CA HIS A 392 -10.84 -4.39 -13.46
C HIS A 392 -12.19 -3.68 -13.60
N ARG A 393 -12.67 -3.09 -12.49
CA ARG A 393 -13.94 -2.36 -12.39
C ARG A 393 -13.75 -1.05 -11.65
N PRO A 394 -14.56 -0.02 -11.92
CA PRO A 394 -14.59 1.18 -11.10
C PRO A 394 -14.89 0.84 -9.65
N VAL A 395 -14.20 1.50 -8.72
CA VAL A 395 -14.34 1.29 -7.28
C VAL A 395 -14.68 2.61 -6.61
N PHE A 396 -15.79 2.62 -5.88
CA PHE A 396 -16.21 3.65 -4.95
C PHE A 396 -16.07 3.09 -3.54
N ILE A 397 -15.23 3.72 -2.73
CA ILE A 397 -14.89 3.26 -1.38
C ILE A 397 -15.06 4.41 -0.38
N GLY A 398 -15.68 4.15 0.78
CA GLY A 398 -15.97 5.20 1.76
C GLY A 398 -15.60 4.87 3.20
N GLN A 399 -15.27 5.89 3.97
CA GLN A 399 -15.08 5.84 5.41
C GLN A 399 -16.25 6.55 6.11
N HIS A 400 -16.93 5.87 7.03
CA HIS A 400 -17.96 6.50 7.86
C HIS A 400 -17.33 7.28 9.02
N ASP A 401 -17.38 8.61 8.92
CA ASP A 401 -17.01 9.55 9.97
C ASP A 401 -18.17 9.70 10.97
N VAL A 402 -18.00 9.11 12.15
CA VAL A 402 -19.04 9.02 13.19
C VAL A 402 -19.31 10.37 13.84
N GLU A 403 -18.31 11.25 13.92
CA GLU A 403 -18.44 12.56 14.55
C GLU A 403 -19.30 13.50 13.69
N GLU A 404 -19.04 13.52 12.39
CA GLU A 404 -19.80 14.32 11.42
C GLU A 404 -21.04 13.58 10.88
N ASN A 405 -21.20 12.30 11.21
CA ASN A 405 -22.26 11.40 10.70
C ASN A 405 -22.35 11.38 9.16
N VAL A 406 -21.19 11.37 8.51
CA VAL A 406 -21.03 11.47 7.04
C VAL A 406 -20.07 10.38 6.56
N VAL A 407 -20.35 9.79 5.40
CA VAL A 407 -19.40 8.91 4.70
C VAL A 407 -18.55 9.75 3.76
N ARG A 408 -17.24 9.76 3.97
CA ARG A 408 -16.25 10.38 3.08
C ARG A 408 -15.70 9.33 2.12
N GLY A 409 -15.96 9.53 0.83
CA GLY A 409 -15.68 8.58 -0.23
C GLY A 409 -14.56 8.99 -1.18
N SER A 410 -13.87 7.99 -1.72
CA SER A 410 -12.98 8.13 -2.87
C SER A 410 -13.38 7.15 -3.96
N ALA A 411 -13.17 7.53 -5.21
CA ALA A 411 -13.45 6.70 -6.37
C ALA A 411 -12.20 6.57 -7.26
N ARG A 412 -12.01 5.39 -7.85
CA ARG A 412 -11.00 5.09 -8.87
C ARG A 412 -11.65 4.36 -10.04
N GLY A 413 -11.36 4.82 -11.25
CA GLY A 413 -12.07 4.43 -12.47
C GLY A 413 -11.26 3.50 -13.36
N VAL A 414 -11.91 3.07 -14.44
CA VAL A 414 -11.30 2.40 -15.59
C VAL A 414 -11.61 3.23 -16.84
N GLU A 415 -10.87 3.06 -17.93
CA GLU A 415 -10.99 3.91 -19.12
C GLU A 415 -12.40 3.97 -19.73
N GLN A 416 -13.16 2.89 -19.54
CA GLN A 416 -14.50 2.68 -20.06
C GLN A 416 -15.58 3.55 -19.40
N ILE A 417 -15.27 4.25 -18.30
CA ILE A 417 -16.24 5.11 -17.61
C ILE A 417 -15.64 6.45 -17.19
N ASP A 418 -16.48 7.47 -17.17
CA ASP A 418 -16.15 8.77 -16.58
C ASP A 418 -16.77 8.89 -15.18
N LEU A 419 -15.93 8.82 -14.15
CA LEU A 419 -16.36 8.93 -12.75
C LEU A 419 -17.00 10.28 -12.41
N TYR A 420 -16.59 11.37 -13.07
CA TYR A 420 -17.20 12.67 -12.85
C TYR A 420 -18.67 12.64 -13.29
N GLN A 421 -18.96 12.05 -14.46
CA GLN A 421 -20.33 11.90 -14.94
C GLN A 421 -21.15 10.96 -14.06
N VAL A 422 -20.55 9.91 -13.51
CA VAL A 422 -21.23 9.01 -12.55
C VAL A 422 -21.64 9.75 -11.28
N LEU A 423 -20.72 10.52 -10.68
CA LEU A 423 -21.05 11.31 -9.48
C LEU A 423 -22.07 12.41 -9.78
N LYS A 424 -21.94 13.09 -10.92
CA LYS A 424 -22.89 14.10 -11.38
C LYS A 424 -24.31 13.55 -11.51
N ALA A 425 -24.46 12.35 -12.08
CA ALA A 425 -25.76 11.69 -12.20
C ALA A 425 -26.39 11.33 -10.83
N ASN A 426 -25.60 11.30 -9.76
CA ASN A 426 -26.01 10.98 -8.40
C ASN A 426 -25.89 12.18 -7.44
N GLU A 427 -25.74 13.41 -7.96
CA GLU A 427 -25.43 14.60 -7.15
C GLU A 427 -26.47 14.91 -6.06
N HIS A 428 -27.73 14.52 -6.28
CA HIS A 428 -28.84 14.71 -5.34
C HIS A 428 -28.68 13.94 -4.03
N LEU A 429 -27.82 12.91 -3.99
CA LEU A 429 -27.48 12.15 -2.78
C LEU A 429 -26.21 12.65 -2.10
N LEU A 430 -25.43 13.52 -2.75
CA LEU A 430 -24.09 13.90 -2.33
C LEU A 430 -24.09 15.26 -1.60
N ASN A 431 -23.31 15.37 -0.53
CA ASN A 431 -23.10 16.62 0.20
C ASN A 431 -22.03 17.49 -0.48
N ARG A 432 -20.90 16.86 -0.87
CA ARG A 432 -19.81 17.47 -1.63
C ARG A 432 -19.27 16.42 -2.59
N TRP A 433 -18.85 16.82 -3.78
CA TRP A 433 -18.20 15.92 -4.73
C TRP A 433 -17.37 16.69 -5.75
N GLY A 434 -16.39 16.02 -6.34
CA GLY A 434 -15.51 16.57 -7.35
C GLY A 434 -14.48 15.55 -7.81
N GLY A 435 -13.84 15.82 -8.94
CA GLY A 435 -12.84 14.92 -9.52
C GLY A 435 -12.81 14.97 -11.04
N HIS A 436 -12.19 13.94 -11.61
CA HIS A 436 -11.99 13.76 -13.04
C HIS A 436 -12.39 12.36 -13.48
N LYS A 437 -12.21 12.06 -14.77
CA LYS A 437 -12.59 10.79 -15.40
C LYS A 437 -12.15 9.55 -14.61
N MET A 438 -10.91 9.54 -14.11
CA MET A 438 -10.27 8.36 -13.50
C MET A 438 -10.21 8.36 -11.97
N ALA A 439 -10.47 9.50 -11.32
CA ALA A 439 -10.42 9.61 -9.86
C ALA A 439 -11.35 10.71 -9.36
N ALA A 440 -12.05 10.46 -8.26
CA ALA A 440 -12.94 11.45 -7.66
C ALA A 440 -13.03 11.30 -6.13
N GLY A 441 -13.51 12.35 -5.47
CA GLY A 441 -13.86 12.38 -4.05
C GLY A 441 -15.31 12.81 -3.86
N PHE A 442 -15.97 12.27 -2.84
CA PHE A 442 -17.36 12.58 -2.56
C PHE A 442 -17.67 12.45 -1.06
N SER A 443 -18.78 13.02 -0.61
CA SER A 443 -19.32 12.78 0.72
C SER A 443 -20.84 12.67 0.70
N VAL A 444 -21.40 11.90 1.63
CA VAL A 444 -22.83 11.64 1.76
C VAL A 444 -23.22 11.48 3.22
N GLU A 445 -24.40 11.96 3.62
CA GLU A 445 -24.97 11.67 4.94
C GLU A 445 -25.05 10.15 5.18
N PHE A 446 -24.67 9.69 6.37
CA PHE A 446 -24.63 8.24 6.66
C PHE A 446 -25.96 7.52 6.37
N GLY A 447 -27.10 8.17 6.65
CA GLY A 447 -28.44 7.62 6.37
C GLY A 447 -28.75 7.38 4.89
N LYS A 448 -28.00 8.00 3.96
CA LYS A 448 -28.16 7.86 2.50
C LYS A 448 -27.06 6.99 1.87
N ALA A 449 -26.09 6.49 2.65
CA ALA A 449 -24.91 5.81 2.11
C ALA A 449 -25.24 4.50 1.35
N GLU A 450 -26.15 3.67 1.88
CA GLU A 450 -26.61 2.44 1.20
C GLU A 450 -27.44 2.74 -0.06
N GLU A 451 -28.19 3.83 -0.06
CA GLU A 451 -28.89 4.30 -1.25
C GLU A 451 -27.90 4.74 -2.33
N LEU A 452 -26.89 5.53 -1.95
CA LEU A 452 -25.82 5.95 -2.86
C LEU A 452 -25.07 4.75 -3.45
N CYS A 453 -24.71 3.74 -2.65
CA CYS A 453 -24.01 2.56 -3.16
C CYS A 453 -24.81 1.85 -4.27
N ARG A 454 -26.13 1.68 -4.06
CA ARG A 454 -27.03 1.09 -5.07
C ARG A 454 -27.17 1.99 -6.30
N ALA A 455 -27.29 3.30 -6.11
CA ALA A 455 -27.43 4.27 -7.21
C ALA A 455 -26.16 4.35 -8.08
N LEU A 456 -24.97 4.31 -7.46
CA LEU A 456 -23.67 4.24 -8.15
C LEU A 456 -23.55 2.96 -9.00
N ILE A 457 -23.90 1.80 -8.43
CA ILE A 457 -23.91 0.52 -9.15
C ILE A 457 -24.87 0.58 -10.34
N SER A 458 -26.11 1.02 -10.12
CA SER A 458 -27.10 1.17 -11.19
C SER A 458 -26.63 2.11 -12.30
N THR A 459 -26.04 3.24 -11.92
CA THR A 459 -25.50 4.22 -12.88
C THR A 459 -24.35 3.63 -13.69
N CYS A 460 -23.40 2.94 -13.05
CA CYS A 460 -22.30 2.28 -13.74
C CYS A 460 -22.80 1.16 -14.65
N ASN A 461 -23.76 0.35 -14.22
CA ASN A 461 -24.35 -0.70 -15.06
C ASN A 461 -25.01 -0.13 -16.33
N ARG A 462 -25.68 1.02 -16.21
CA ARG A 462 -26.31 1.70 -17.35
C ARG A 462 -25.27 2.35 -18.27
N MET A 463 -24.23 2.97 -17.71
CA MET A 463 -23.19 3.65 -18.47
C MET A 463 -22.19 2.69 -19.10
N MET A 464 -21.90 1.55 -18.47
CA MET A 464 -21.00 0.52 -18.97
C MET A 464 -21.82 -0.58 -19.64
N SER A 465 -22.18 -0.36 -20.92
CA SER A 465 -22.78 -1.39 -21.79
C SER A 465 -21.80 -2.54 -22.08
N GLU A 466 -22.16 -3.54 -22.92
CA GLU A 466 -21.54 -4.87 -23.15
C GLU A 466 -20.01 -4.97 -23.38
N GLN A 467 -19.25 -3.88 -23.22
CA GLN A 467 -17.80 -3.90 -23.26
C GLN A 467 -17.21 -4.88 -22.22
N PRO A 468 -16.22 -5.70 -22.63
CA PRO A 468 -15.55 -6.62 -21.74
C PRO A 468 -14.74 -5.84 -20.68
N LEU A 469 -14.89 -6.25 -19.42
CA LEU A 469 -14.16 -5.71 -18.26
C LEU A 469 -12.79 -6.39 -18.09
N ALA A 470 -12.17 -6.81 -19.20
CA ALA A 470 -10.89 -7.50 -19.16
C ALA A 470 -9.75 -6.49 -19.07
N GLY A 471 -8.70 -6.81 -18.30
CA GLY A 471 -7.46 -6.05 -18.32
C GLY A 471 -6.81 -6.09 -19.71
N ILE A 472 -6.29 -4.96 -20.18
CA ILE A 472 -5.58 -4.87 -21.46
C ILE A 472 -4.07 -4.87 -21.20
N VAL A 473 -3.33 -5.66 -21.98
CA VAL A 473 -1.86 -5.65 -22.01
C VAL A 473 -1.42 -5.20 -23.40
N GLU A 474 -1.00 -3.95 -23.50
CA GLU A 474 -0.35 -3.43 -24.70
C GLU A 474 1.07 -4.00 -24.82
N VAL A 475 1.34 -4.67 -25.92
CA VAL A 475 2.68 -5.12 -26.31
C VAL A 475 3.31 -4.06 -27.20
N ASP A 476 4.54 -3.64 -26.92
CA ASP A 476 5.23 -2.68 -27.79
C ASP A 476 5.83 -3.41 -28.99
N LEU A 477 6.55 -4.52 -28.79
CA LEU A 477 7.15 -5.28 -29.90
C LEU A 477 7.07 -6.79 -29.69
N HIS A 478 6.70 -7.51 -30.74
CA HIS A 478 6.97 -8.94 -30.83
C HIS A 478 8.43 -9.13 -31.24
N VAL A 479 9.17 -9.92 -30.47
CA VAL A 479 10.61 -10.14 -30.67
C VAL A 479 10.91 -11.63 -30.73
N GLU A 480 11.87 -11.99 -31.57
CA GLU A 480 12.37 -13.37 -31.61
C GLU A 480 13.16 -13.67 -30.34
N GLN A 481 13.05 -14.90 -29.83
CA GLN A 481 13.74 -15.31 -28.60
C GLN A 481 15.26 -15.06 -28.67
N THR A 482 15.88 -15.24 -29.84
CA THR A 482 17.32 -15.02 -30.07
C THR A 482 17.74 -13.55 -30.06
N SER A 483 16.81 -12.62 -30.17
CA SER A 483 17.12 -11.18 -30.16
C SER A 483 17.15 -10.58 -28.75
N VAL A 484 16.76 -11.36 -27.74
CA VAL A 484 16.65 -10.93 -26.35
C VAL A 484 17.86 -11.38 -25.56
N ASP A 485 18.82 -10.48 -25.37
CA ASP A 485 20.04 -10.73 -24.61
C ASP A 485 20.36 -9.57 -23.65
N LEU A 486 21.49 -9.70 -22.95
CA LEU A 486 21.98 -8.66 -22.04
C LEU A 486 22.35 -7.36 -22.78
N ASP A 487 22.77 -7.43 -24.04
CA ASP A 487 23.13 -6.25 -24.82
C ASP A 487 21.89 -5.42 -25.15
N LEU A 488 20.80 -6.07 -25.60
CA LEU A 488 19.51 -5.41 -25.78
C LEU A 488 19.05 -4.75 -24.48
N ALA A 489 19.10 -5.45 -23.35
CA ALA A 489 18.71 -4.89 -22.05
C ALA A 489 19.53 -3.65 -21.66
N LYS A 490 20.83 -3.62 -22.00
CA LYS A 490 21.69 -2.45 -21.81
C LYS A 490 21.33 -1.31 -22.76
N GLN A 491 21.13 -1.60 -24.04
CA GLN A 491 20.73 -0.59 -25.04
C GLN A 491 19.43 0.11 -24.63
N LEU A 492 18.45 -0.64 -24.11
CA LEU A 492 17.16 -0.08 -23.68
C LEU A 492 17.28 1.00 -22.61
N ARG A 493 18.38 1.05 -21.83
CA ARG A 493 18.59 2.10 -20.82
C ARG A 493 18.66 3.51 -21.41
N VAL A 494 19.03 3.66 -22.68
CA VAL A 494 19.04 4.98 -23.37
C VAL A 494 17.64 5.62 -23.41
N LEU A 495 16.59 4.80 -23.31
CA LEU A 495 15.21 5.24 -23.32
C LEU A 495 14.73 5.77 -21.96
N ALA A 496 15.49 5.54 -20.89
CA ALA A 496 15.23 6.09 -19.56
C ALA A 496 15.43 7.62 -19.54
N PRO A 497 14.84 8.37 -18.59
CA PRO A 497 14.01 7.91 -17.46
C PRO A 497 12.65 7.35 -17.92
N PHE A 498 12.21 6.25 -17.31
CA PHE A 498 10.91 5.63 -17.62
C PHE A 498 9.82 6.19 -16.69
N GLY A 499 8.57 6.27 -17.17
CA GLY A 499 7.45 6.81 -16.38
C GLY A 499 6.18 6.98 -17.21
N MET A 500 5.29 7.88 -16.80
CA MET A 500 4.07 8.15 -17.58
C MET A 500 4.45 8.61 -19.00
N SER A 501 3.74 8.09 -20.01
CA SER A 501 4.02 8.31 -21.44
C SER A 501 5.40 7.84 -21.94
N ASN A 502 6.20 7.21 -21.08
CA ASN A 502 7.49 6.61 -21.43
C ASN A 502 7.76 5.33 -20.62
N ARG A 503 6.85 4.35 -20.67
CA ARG A 503 7.00 3.10 -19.92
C ARG A 503 8.20 2.27 -20.39
N LYS A 504 8.71 1.39 -19.50
CA LYS A 504 9.64 0.31 -19.91
C LYS A 504 9.01 -0.50 -21.06
N PRO A 505 9.74 -0.75 -22.16
CA PRO A 505 9.20 -1.47 -23.32
C PRO A 505 8.72 -2.88 -22.98
N ARG A 506 7.48 -3.18 -23.35
CA ARG A 506 6.86 -4.50 -23.19
C ARG A 506 7.07 -5.30 -24.47
N PHE A 507 7.81 -6.38 -24.35
CA PHE A 507 8.08 -7.32 -25.42
C PHE A 507 7.19 -8.54 -25.28
N CYS A 508 6.90 -9.20 -26.41
CA CYS A 508 6.28 -10.52 -26.42
C CYS A 508 7.23 -11.54 -27.03
N MET A 509 7.39 -12.68 -26.36
CA MET A 509 7.96 -13.92 -26.89
C MET A 509 6.90 -15.01 -26.84
N LYS A 510 6.93 -15.95 -27.78
CA LYS A 510 5.98 -17.06 -27.86
C LYS A 510 6.65 -18.41 -27.64
N GLY A 511 5.91 -19.39 -27.14
CA GLY A 511 6.33 -20.79 -27.11
C GLY A 511 7.51 -21.12 -26.19
N LEU A 512 7.70 -20.37 -25.10
CA LEU A 512 8.77 -20.64 -24.12
C LEU A 512 8.39 -21.82 -23.22
N MET A 513 9.28 -22.80 -23.05
CA MET A 513 9.03 -23.93 -22.16
C MET A 513 9.30 -23.55 -20.71
N THR A 514 8.34 -23.78 -19.81
CA THR A 514 8.53 -23.53 -18.38
C THR A 514 9.41 -24.63 -17.78
N HIS A 515 10.66 -24.29 -17.44
CA HIS A 515 11.64 -25.25 -16.94
C HIS A 515 11.60 -25.39 -15.42
N GLU A 516 11.46 -24.27 -14.70
CA GLU A 516 11.44 -24.24 -13.24
C GLU A 516 10.63 -23.05 -12.72
N VAL A 517 9.86 -23.25 -11.65
CA VAL A 517 9.13 -22.21 -10.92
C VAL A 517 9.51 -22.25 -9.45
N ARG A 518 10.05 -21.14 -8.93
CA ARG A 518 10.42 -21.00 -7.51
C ARG A 518 9.70 -19.83 -6.88
N THR A 519 9.11 -20.05 -5.71
CA THR A 519 8.58 -18.99 -4.87
C THR A 519 9.73 -18.19 -4.23
N LEU A 520 9.58 -16.87 -4.18
CA LEU A 520 10.52 -15.90 -3.60
C LEU A 520 9.88 -15.14 -2.43
N GLY A 521 10.71 -14.82 -1.44
CA GLY A 521 10.33 -13.98 -0.29
C GLY A 521 9.59 -14.73 0.82
N LYS A 522 9.57 -14.17 2.03
CA LYS A 522 8.97 -14.79 3.23
C LYS A 522 7.45 -14.96 3.13
N GLU A 523 6.79 -14.09 2.36
CA GLU A 523 5.32 -14.08 2.19
C GLU A 523 4.83 -14.89 0.98
N GLY A 524 5.74 -15.46 0.17
CA GLY A 524 5.38 -16.29 -0.99
C GLY A 524 4.67 -15.57 -2.15
N LYS A 525 4.66 -14.23 -2.17
CA LYS A 525 3.92 -13.42 -3.17
C LYS A 525 4.63 -13.31 -4.53
N HIS A 526 5.94 -13.53 -4.59
CA HIS A 526 6.77 -13.34 -5.78
C HIS A 526 7.29 -14.68 -6.30
N HIS A 527 7.52 -14.79 -7.60
CA HIS A 527 8.03 -16.02 -8.22
C HIS A 527 9.19 -15.74 -9.17
N LYS A 528 10.16 -16.65 -9.18
CA LYS A 528 11.23 -16.74 -10.16
C LYS A 528 10.91 -17.88 -11.12
N LEU A 529 10.92 -17.60 -12.42
CA LEU A 529 10.69 -18.60 -13.46
C LEU A 529 11.98 -18.76 -14.27
N MET A 530 12.33 -20.00 -14.59
CA MET A 530 13.31 -20.29 -15.62
C MET A 530 12.54 -20.75 -16.85
N LEU A 531 12.62 -19.98 -17.93
CA LEU A 531 11.96 -20.29 -19.19
C LEU A 531 13.00 -20.66 -20.24
N LYS A 532 12.75 -21.75 -20.98
CA LYS A 532 13.66 -22.26 -21.99
C LYS A 532 13.15 -21.96 -23.40
N GLY A 533 14.00 -21.33 -24.21
CA GLY A 533 13.74 -21.06 -25.62
C GLY A 533 13.93 -22.27 -26.53
N GLU A 534 13.54 -22.12 -27.80
CA GLU A 534 13.57 -23.17 -28.81
C GLU A 534 14.99 -23.67 -29.12
N LYS A 535 15.99 -22.78 -29.12
CA LYS A 535 17.40 -23.15 -29.35
C LYS A 535 18.14 -23.49 -28.05
N GLY A 536 17.42 -23.55 -26.94
CA GLY A 536 17.93 -23.94 -25.62
C GLY A 536 18.42 -22.80 -24.74
N GLU A 537 18.20 -21.54 -25.14
CA GLU A 537 18.42 -20.36 -24.31
C GLU A 537 17.64 -20.47 -23.00
N LEU A 538 18.21 -19.98 -21.90
CA LEU A 538 17.54 -19.93 -20.60
C LEU A 538 17.33 -18.47 -20.18
N PHE A 539 16.07 -18.12 -20.00
CA PHE A 539 15.63 -16.81 -19.56
C PHE A 539 15.28 -16.84 -18.08
N GLU A 540 16.02 -16.08 -17.29
CA GLU A 540 15.69 -15.83 -15.89
C GLU A 540 14.60 -14.77 -15.82
N CYS A 541 13.41 -15.18 -15.35
CA CYS A 541 12.25 -14.30 -15.24
C CYS A 541 11.86 -14.07 -13.77
N VAL A 542 11.38 -12.88 -13.45
CA VAL A 542 10.83 -12.53 -12.14
C VAL A 542 9.41 -12.01 -12.30
N MET A 543 8.50 -12.56 -11.51
CA MET A 543 7.10 -12.17 -11.47
C MET A 543 6.75 -11.66 -10.08
N TRP A 544 6.51 -10.35 -9.98
CA TRP A 544 6.19 -9.69 -8.72
C TRP A 544 4.69 -9.80 -8.42
N ASN A 545 4.32 -10.12 -7.17
CA ASN A 545 2.94 -10.20 -6.71
C ASN A 545 2.03 -11.01 -7.64
N SER A 546 2.47 -12.24 -7.95
CA SER A 546 1.77 -13.16 -8.86
C SER A 546 0.35 -13.54 -8.45
N GLN A 547 -0.03 -13.28 -7.19
CA GLN A 547 -1.30 -13.74 -6.60
C GLN A 547 -1.54 -15.26 -6.77
N GLY A 548 -0.47 -16.05 -6.89
CA GLY A 548 -0.54 -17.50 -7.12
C GLY A 548 -0.72 -17.92 -8.58
N ARG A 549 -0.88 -16.99 -9.52
CA ARG A 549 -1.01 -17.27 -10.96
C ARG A 549 0.37 -17.50 -11.61
N VAL A 550 0.89 -18.72 -11.50
CA VAL A 550 2.17 -19.14 -12.07
C VAL A 550 1.99 -20.17 -13.18
N PRO A 551 2.88 -20.22 -14.20
CA PRO A 551 2.82 -21.26 -15.21
C PRO A 551 3.19 -22.62 -14.63
N ASN A 552 2.61 -23.68 -15.18
CA ASN A 552 2.93 -25.04 -14.79
C ASN A 552 4.29 -25.47 -15.40
N GLU A 553 5.14 -26.10 -14.60
CA GLU A 553 6.39 -26.68 -15.10
C GLU A 553 6.13 -27.70 -16.22
N GLY A 554 6.99 -27.71 -17.24
CA GLY A 554 6.87 -28.56 -18.41
C GLY A 554 5.81 -28.14 -19.42
N ARG A 555 5.17 -26.97 -19.25
CA ARG A 555 4.22 -26.41 -20.22
C ARG A 555 4.83 -25.25 -21.02
N PRO A 556 4.52 -25.17 -22.33
CA PRO A 556 4.87 -24.02 -23.14
C PRO A 556 3.94 -22.84 -22.85
N VAL A 557 4.52 -21.63 -22.80
CA VAL A 557 3.82 -20.38 -22.52
C VAL A 557 4.23 -19.29 -23.49
N ASP A 558 3.31 -18.38 -23.78
CA ASP A 558 3.67 -17.07 -24.31
C ASP A 558 3.94 -16.12 -23.13
N LEU A 559 4.84 -15.16 -23.33
CA LEU A 559 5.29 -14.24 -22.30
C LEU A 559 5.28 -12.80 -22.80
N VAL A 560 4.61 -11.91 -22.06
CA VAL A 560 4.82 -10.46 -22.13
C VAL A 560 5.73 -10.02 -20.99
N PHE A 561 6.83 -9.35 -21.31
CA PHE A 561 7.87 -9.00 -20.35
C PHE A 561 8.55 -7.66 -20.66
N THR A 562 9.15 -7.06 -19.64
CA THR A 562 10.15 -6.00 -19.81
C THR A 562 11.54 -6.59 -19.54
N ALA A 563 12.52 -6.28 -20.38
CA ALA A 563 13.91 -6.68 -20.16
C ALA A 563 14.61 -5.70 -19.21
N ASP A 564 15.36 -6.22 -18.24
CA ASP A 564 16.14 -5.44 -17.29
C ASP A 564 17.54 -6.06 -17.08
N VAL A 565 18.47 -5.25 -16.57
CA VAL A 565 19.82 -5.66 -16.23
C VAL A 565 19.93 -5.80 -14.72
N ASN A 566 20.03 -7.04 -14.24
CA ASN A 566 20.24 -7.32 -12.83
C ASN A 566 21.74 -7.38 -12.51
N THR A 567 22.19 -6.58 -11.55
CA THR A 567 23.59 -6.54 -11.10
C THR A 567 23.69 -7.17 -9.71
N PHE A 568 24.36 -8.32 -9.63
CA PHE A 568 24.57 -9.02 -8.36
C PHE A 568 26.03 -9.46 -8.22
N ASN A 569 26.68 -9.14 -7.08
CA ASN A 569 28.10 -9.38 -6.83
C ASN A 569 29.01 -8.91 -7.98
N GLY A 570 28.72 -7.74 -8.55
CA GLY A 570 29.48 -7.16 -9.66
C GLY A 570 29.29 -7.86 -11.01
N ARG A 571 28.37 -8.83 -11.12
CA ARG A 571 28.03 -9.48 -12.40
C ARG A 571 26.67 -9.02 -12.88
N GLU A 572 26.62 -8.56 -14.12
CA GLU A 572 25.38 -8.20 -14.81
C GLU A 572 24.78 -9.43 -15.51
N ARG A 573 23.47 -9.57 -15.43
CA ARG A 573 22.70 -10.62 -16.10
C ARG A 573 21.42 -10.06 -16.66
N LEU A 574 20.96 -10.63 -17.78
CA LEU A 574 19.61 -10.40 -18.27
C LEU A 574 18.61 -10.94 -17.25
N GLN A 575 17.64 -10.11 -16.90
CA GLN A 575 16.46 -10.50 -16.13
C GLN A 575 15.22 -10.04 -16.88
N LEU A 576 14.25 -10.93 -17.06
CA LEU A 576 12.96 -10.59 -17.65
C LEU A 576 11.94 -10.37 -16.53
N VAL A 577 11.35 -9.19 -16.45
CA VAL A 577 10.25 -8.94 -15.51
C VAL A 577 8.95 -9.28 -16.22
N VAL A 578 8.24 -10.28 -15.70
CA VAL A 578 6.98 -10.78 -16.27
C VAL A 578 5.88 -9.75 -16.06
N ASN A 579 5.30 -9.23 -17.15
CA ASN A 579 4.11 -8.37 -17.09
C ASN A 579 2.83 -9.19 -17.22
N ASP A 580 2.85 -10.22 -18.07
CA ASP A 580 1.79 -11.20 -18.19
C ASP A 580 2.29 -12.49 -18.87
N TRP A 581 1.57 -13.58 -18.70
CA TRP A 581 1.84 -14.85 -19.36
C TRP A 581 0.52 -15.57 -19.68
N ARG A 582 0.56 -16.52 -20.61
CA ARG A 582 -0.58 -17.41 -20.91
C ARG A 582 -0.07 -18.75 -21.41
N ASP A 583 -0.85 -19.81 -21.19
CA ASP A 583 -0.58 -21.10 -21.83
C ASP A 583 -0.58 -20.93 -23.35
N LEU A 584 0.33 -21.63 -24.03
CA LEU A 584 0.39 -21.65 -25.49
C LEU A 584 -0.94 -22.14 -26.06
N HIS A 585 -1.83 -21.22 -26.43
CA HIS A 585 -3.05 -21.51 -27.17
C HIS A 585 -2.76 -21.49 -28.67
N VAL A 586 -3.04 -22.61 -29.33
CA VAL A 586 -2.97 -22.72 -30.78
C VAL A 586 -4.20 -22.04 -31.37
N GLY A 587 -4.04 -20.78 -31.77
CA GLY A 587 -5.04 -20.04 -32.56
C GLY A 587 -5.59 -18.80 -31.87
N ASP A 588 -4.82 -17.72 -31.84
CA ASP A 588 -5.39 -16.38 -31.74
C ASP A 588 -5.25 -15.68 -33.09
N GLU A 589 -6.37 -15.25 -33.65
CA GLU A 589 -6.38 -14.18 -34.64
C GLU A 589 -5.77 -12.95 -33.96
N VAL A 590 -4.67 -12.43 -34.54
CA VAL A 590 -4.07 -11.16 -34.14
C VAL A 590 -5.12 -10.08 -34.32
N THR A 591 -5.79 -9.67 -33.25
CA THR A 591 -6.71 -8.53 -33.30
C THR A 591 -5.84 -7.28 -33.36
N SER A 592 -5.86 -6.57 -34.49
CA SER A 592 -5.00 -5.38 -34.64
C SER A 592 -5.47 -4.25 -33.72
N TYR A 593 -4.54 -3.41 -33.28
CA TYR A 593 -4.83 -2.24 -32.45
C TYR A 593 -5.95 -1.36 -33.07
N GLU A 594 -5.90 -1.15 -34.38
CA GLU A 594 -6.90 -0.41 -35.17
C GLU A 594 -8.28 -1.07 -35.14
N GLN A 595 -8.38 -2.40 -35.21
CA GLN A 595 -9.67 -3.10 -35.11
C GLN A 595 -10.30 -2.94 -33.72
N VAL A 596 -9.50 -3.03 -32.65
CA VAL A 596 -9.97 -2.82 -31.28
C VAL A 596 -10.35 -1.36 -31.06
N LYS A 597 -9.53 -0.42 -31.55
CA LYS A 597 -9.74 1.02 -31.43
C LYS A 597 -10.95 1.50 -32.23
N ASP A 598 -11.16 1.01 -33.45
CA ASP A 598 -12.33 1.34 -34.27
C ASP A 598 -13.61 0.77 -33.66
N ALA A 599 -13.56 -0.44 -33.11
CA ALA A 599 -14.67 -1.00 -32.34
C ALA A 599 -14.97 -0.15 -31.08
N LEU A 600 -13.93 0.31 -30.37
CA LEU A 600 -14.07 1.17 -29.19
C LEU A 600 -14.66 2.54 -29.55
N ASN A 601 -14.17 3.18 -30.62
CA ASN A 601 -14.64 4.47 -31.10
C ASN A 601 -16.07 4.40 -31.65
N ALA A 602 -16.42 3.34 -32.38
CA ALA A 602 -17.77 3.11 -32.87
C ALA A 602 -18.76 2.88 -31.71
N ALA A 603 -18.32 2.24 -30.62
CA ALA A 603 -19.13 2.07 -29.41
C ALA A 603 -19.36 3.41 -28.69
N LEU A 604 -18.31 4.22 -28.54
CA LEU A 604 -18.40 5.57 -27.94
C LEU A 604 -19.33 6.51 -28.75
N ALA A 605 -19.29 6.43 -30.08
CA ALA A 605 -20.15 7.22 -30.95
C ALA A 605 -21.63 6.84 -30.81
N LYS A 606 -21.95 5.55 -30.66
CA LYS A 606 -23.33 5.08 -30.42
C LYS A 606 -23.85 5.49 -29.04
N GLN A 607 -22.98 5.56 -28.04
CA GLN A 607 -23.33 5.96 -26.67
C GLN A 607 -23.74 7.43 -26.58
N ASN A 608 -23.07 8.30 -27.34
CA ASN A 608 -23.42 9.71 -27.45
C ASN A 608 -24.72 9.96 -28.24
N ALA A 609 -25.13 9.01 -29.09
CA ALA A 609 -26.41 9.08 -29.80
C ALA A 609 -27.60 8.61 -28.94
N ALA A 610 -27.39 7.64 -28.04
CA ALA A 610 -28.43 7.10 -27.17
C ALA A 610 -28.78 8.03 -25.98
N SER A 611 -27.86 8.89 -25.54
CA SER A 611 -28.12 9.88 -24.49
C SER A 611 -29.09 11.01 -24.92
N LEU A 612 -29.40 11.10 -26.22
CA LEU A 612 -30.33 12.10 -26.78
C LEU A 612 -31.77 11.57 -26.97
N SER A 613 -32.03 10.26 -26.80
CA SER A 613 -33.36 9.68 -27.08
C SER A 613 -34.23 9.35 -25.86
N ASP A 614 -33.68 9.28 -24.65
CA ASP A 614 -34.43 8.81 -23.47
C ASP A 614 -34.99 9.94 -22.60
N THR A 615 -35.85 10.77 -23.21
CA THR A 615 -36.80 11.64 -22.50
C THR A 615 -38.24 11.35 -22.92
N ALA A 616 -38.72 10.12 -22.71
CA ALA A 616 -40.16 9.86 -22.67
C ALA A 616 -40.53 8.49 -22.04
N GLY A 617 -41.34 8.52 -20.96
CA GLY A 617 -42.33 7.47 -20.67
C GLY A 617 -42.04 6.56 -19.46
N GLY A 618 -42.93 6.60 -18.46
CA GLY A 618 -42.81 5.89 -17.18
C GLY A 618 -43.77 4.70 -16.94
N ALA A 619 -43.59 4.13 -15.74
CA ALA A 619 -44.55 3.44 -14.83
C ALA A 619 -44.81 1.90 -14.89
N ALA A 620 -44.26 1.22 -13.87
CA ALA A 620 -44.79 0.21 -12.90
C ALA A 620 -45.69 -0.98 -13.30
N VAL A 621 -45.45 -2.18 -12.68
CA VAL A 621 -46.32 -2.95 -11.73
C VAL A 621 -45.74 -4.38 -11.48
N ALA A 622 -45.96 -4.95 -10.28
CA ALA A 622 -45.37 -6.19 -9.73
C ALA A 622 -46.36 -7.36 -9.42
N ALA A 623 -45.78 -8.58 -9.27
CA ALA A 623 -46.19 -9.81 -8.54
C ALA A 623 -47.29 -10.75 -9.14
N PRO A 624 -47.45 -12.06 -8.72
CA PRO A 624 -46.79 -12.86 -7.65
C PRO A 624 -46.38 -14.34 -7.99
N VAL A 625 -45.89 -15.06 -6.95
CA VAL A 625 -45.31 -16.43 -6.87
C VAL A 625 -46.34 -17.51 -6.47
N ALA A 626 -46.11 -18.78 -6.85
CA ALA A 626 -46.77 -20.00 -6.30
C ALA A 626 -45.80 -21.21 -6.21
N SER A 627 -46.21 -22.27 -5.51
CA SER A 627 -45.47 -23.11 -4.54
C SER A 627 -45.31 -24.62 -4.86
N THR A 628 -44.23 -25.24 -4.28
CA THR A 628 -44.04 -26.63 -3.71
C THR A 628 -44.23 -27.91 -4.58
N PRO A 629 -43.64 -29.11 -4.27
CA PRO A 629 -43.33 -29.70 -2.94
C PRO A 629 -42.04 -30.54 -2.73
N VAL A 630 -41.90 -30.99 -1.47
CA VAL A 630 -40.84 -31.72 -0.74
C VAL A 630 -40.98 -33.25 -0.87
N VAL A 631 -39.86 -33.98 -0.73
CA VAL A 631 -39.82 -35.41 -0.36
C VAL A 631 -38.78 -35.64 0.75
N ASP A 632 -39.12 -36.54 1.67
CA ASP A 632 -38.57 -36.82 3.00
C ASP A 632 -37.56 -37.98 2.99
N ALA A 633 -36.57 -37.98 3.90
CA ALA A 633 -35.79 -39.17 4.28
C ALA A 633 -35.03 -39.03 5.62
N GLY A 634 -35.56 -39.67 6.68
CA GLY A 634 -34.78 -40.54 7.57
C GLY A 634 -34.03 -39.92 8.77
N SER A 635 -34.69 -39.86 9.91
CA SER A 635 -34.13 -39.48 11.23
C SER A 635 -33.34 -40.62 11.90
N VAL A 636 -32.10 -40.34 12.35
CA VAL A 636 -31.40 -41.07 13.43
C VAL A 636 -31.51 -40.22 14.71
N SER A 637 -31.80 -40.83 15.86
CA SER A 637 -32.12 -40.08 17.09
C SER A 637 -30.88 -39.43 17.74
N PRO A 638 -31.01 -38.20 18.31
CA PRO A 638 -29.90 -37.45 18.93
C PRO A 638 -29.18 -38.16 20.08
N ALA A 639 -29.82 -39.14 20.72
CA ALA A 639 -29.25 -39.88 21.85
C ALA A 639 -28.13 -40.86 21.43
N ALA A 640 -28.16 -41.38 20.20
CA ALA A 640 -27.14 -42.31 19.70
C ALA A 640 -25.82 -41.59 19.31
N VAL A 641 -25.92 -40.32 18.93
CA VAL A 641 -24.76 -39.48 18.59
C VAL A 641 -24.02 -39.02 19.84
N LEU A 642 -24.76 -38.65 20.90
CA LEU A 642 -24.20 -38.25 22.20
C LEU A 642 -23.43 -39.39 22.90
N ASP A 643 -23.92 -40.64 22.83
CA ASP A 643 -23.23 -41.81 23.40
C ASP A 643 -21.95 -42.18 22.62
N SER A 644 -21.94 -41.93 21.31
CA SER A 644 -20.76 -42.09 20.45
C SER A 644 -19.68 -41.04 20.74
N MET A 645 -20.07 -39.79 20.99
CA MET A 645 -19.14 -38.69 21.31
C MET A 645 -18.56 -38.80 22.72
N ALA A 646 -19.35 -39.24 23.72
CA ALA A 646 -18.85 -39.50 25.07
C ALA A 646 -17.76 -40.58 25.09
N LYS A 647 -17.93 -41.66 24.32
CA LYS A 647 -16.94 -42.74 24.15
C LYS A 647 -15.69 -42.29 23.39
N ALA A 648 -15.81 -41.38 22.44
CA ALA A 648 -14.67 -40.80 21.72
C ALA A 648 -13.82 -39.89 22.64
N VAL A 649 -14.47 -39.07 23.49
CA VAL A 649 -13.80 -38.22 24.48
C VAL A 649 -13.11 -39.05 25.57
N GLU A 650 -13.73 -40.15 26.00
CA GLU A 650 -13.17 -41.05 27.02
C GLU A 650 -11.95 -41.86 26.49
N ASN A 651 -11.93 -42.20 25.19
CA ASN A 651 -10.80 -42.86 24.55
C ASN A 651 -9.59 -41.94 24.32
N ILE A 652 -9.81 -40.63 24.20
CA ILE A 652 -8.75 -39.62 24.12
C ILE A 652 -8.13 -39.35 25.51
N ALA A 653 -8.90 -39.52 26.59
CA ALA A 653 -8.45 -39.23 27.96
C ALA A 653 -7.72 -40.40 28.67
N LYS A 654 -7.71 -41.62 28.08
CA LYS A 654 -7.26 -42.83 28.78
C LYS A 654 -5.74 -43.06 28.91
N PRO A 655 -4.85 -42.55 28.04
CA PRO A 655 -3.40 -42.75 28.24
C PRO A 655 -2.76 -41.80 29.27
N MET A 656 -3.51 -40.84 29.85
CA MET A 656 -2.93 -39.72 30.60
C MET A 656 -3.14 -39.76 32.12
N ARG A 657 -3.58 -40.89 32.68
CA ARG A 657 -3.72 -41.06 34.15
C ARG A 657 -2.63 -41.86 34.85
N ASP A 658 -1.75 -42.56 34.13
CA ASP A 658 -0.79 -43.49 34.74
C ASP A 658 0.70 -43.12 34.56
N SER A 659 1.04 -41.85 34.35
CA SER A 659 2.46 -41.46 34.38
C SER A 659 2.69 -40.04 34.88
N LEU A 660 2.35 -39.77 36.14
CA LEU A 660 2.81 -38.59 36.86
C LEU A 660 3.16 -38.96 38.31
N THR A 661 4.11 -39.88 38.47
CA THR A 661 4.89 -40.00 39.70
C THR A 661 6.35 -40.18 39.35
N THR A 662 7.06 -39.09 39.11
CA THR A 662 8.52 -39.04 39.30
C THR A 662 9.03 -37.60 39.41
N HIS A 663 9.46 -37.27 40.62
CA HIS A 663 10.48 -36.29 41.04
C HIS A 663 10.42 -34.86 40.48
N VAL A 664 9.65 -34.00 41.14
CA VAL A 664 9.99 -32.57 41.26
C VAL A 664 11.20 -32.47 42.19
N SER A 665 12.39 -32.42 41.60
CA SER A 665 13.57 -31.95 42.31
C SER A 665 13.41 -30.45 42.61
N SER A 666 13.91 -30.05 43.77
CA SER A 666 13.77 -28.74 44.40
C SER A 666 14.44 -27.59 43.61
N VAL A 667 13.86 -27.19 42.49
CA VAL A 667 14.27 -25.98 41.78
C VAL A 667 13.68 -24.77 42.51
N LYS A 668 14.54 -23.97 43.15
CA LYS A 668 14.15 -22.65 43.68
C LYS A 668 13.92 -21.72 42.49
N PHE A 669 12.67 -21.46 42.15
CA PHE A 669 12.30 -20.42 41.18
C PHE A 669 12.38 -19.04 41.83
N SER A 670 13.07 -18.10 41.19
CA SER A 670 12.92 -16.67 41.50
C SER A 670 11.84 -16.07 40.62
N TRP A 671 10.93 -15.29 41.20
CA TRP A 671 9.84 -14.66 40.45
C TRP A 671 9.99 -13.15 40.52
N SER A 672 9.84 -12.48 39.39
CA SER A 672 9.85 -11.03 39.27
C SER A 672 8.51 -10.55 38.75
N ASP A 673 7.79 -9.79 39.55
CA ASP A 673 6.53 -9.17 39.17
C ASP A 673 6.80 -7.85 38.44
N LEU A 674 6.46 -7.79 37.16
CA LEU A 674 6.65 -6.64 36.29
C LEU A 674 5.32 -6.13 35.71
N ARG A 675 4.18 -6.62 36.22
CA ARG A 675 2.83 -6.29 35.72
C ARG A 675 2.48 -4.80 35.85
N ALA A 676 3.07 -4.10 36.82
CA ALA A 676 2.85 -2.67 37.07
C ALA A 676 3.66 -1.74 36.15
N ASN A 677 4.46 -2.28 35.23
CA ASN A 677 5.29 -1.46 34.35
C ASN A 677 4.51 -1.01 33.11
N GLU A 678 4.33 0.30 32.96
CA GLU A 678 3.59 0.91 31.84
C GLU A 678 4.32 0.77 30.48
N GLN A 679 5.59 0.35 30.47
CA GLN A 679 6.44 0.17 29.29
C GLN A 679 6.88 -1.29 29.11
N ALA A 680 5.91 -2.21 29.02
CA ALA A 680 6.15 -3.65 28.87
C ALA A 680 7.08 -4.01 27.69
N LEU A 681 6.98 -3.30 26.55
CA LEU A 681 7.84 -3.52 25.39
C LEU A 681 9.31 -3.20 25.66
N ASP A 682 9.59 -2.18 26.47
CA ASP A 682 10.97 -1.80 26.77
C ASP A 682 11.60 -2.74 27.80
N LEU A 683 10.80 -3.34 28.70
CA LEU A 683 11.23 -4.46 29.52
C LEU A 683 11.60 -5.68 28.68
N LEU A 684 10.78 -6.00 27.67
CA LEU A 684 11.06 -7.08 26.73
C LEU A 684 12.37 -6.84 25.96
N LYS A 685 12.56 -5.63 25.40
CA LYS A 685 13.79 -5.26 24.69
C LYS A 685 15.02 -5.36 25.60
N ARG A 686 14.95 -4.80 26.81
CA ARG A 686 16.06 -4.87 27.79
C ARG A 686 16.35 -6.31 28.20
N GLY A 687 15.31 -7.12 28.44
CA GLY A 687 15.46 -8.54 28.76
C GLY A 687 16.11 -9.33 27.64
N LYS A 688 15.66 -9.13 26.39
CA LYS A 688 16.26 -9.77 25.20
C LYS A 688 17.68 -9.29 24.93
N ALA A 689 17.98 -8.01 25.13
CA ALA A 689 19.35 -7.48 24.99
C ALA A 689 20.29 -8.06 26.06
N LYS A 690 19.82 -8.23 27.30
CA LYS A 690 20.62 -8.73 28.42
C LYS A 690 20.85 -10.24 28.38
N PHE A 691 19.82 -11.02 28.08
CA PHE A 691 19.85 -12.48 28.22
C PHE A 691 19.86 -13.22 26.86
N GLY A 692 19.56 -12.53 25.76
CA GLY A 692 19.60 -13.09 24.41
C GLY A 692 18.84 -14.42 24.28
N PRO A 693 19.48 -15.51 23.83
CA PRO A 693 18.84 -16.83 23.66
C PRO A 693 18.52 -17.52 25.00
N GLN A 694 19.07 -17.05 26.12
CA GLN A 694 18.81 -17.60 27.44
C GLN A 694 17.45 -17.15 28.02
N MET A 695 16.75 -16.24 27.34
CA MET A 695 15.40 -15.80 27.71
C MET A 695 14.37 -16.19 26.66
N MET A 696 13.41 -17.01 27.08
CA MET A 696 12.20 -17.29 26.31
C MET A 696 11.07 -16.34 26.73
N VAL A 697 10.21 -16.01 25.78
CA VAL A 697 9.09 -15.11 25.99
C VAL A 697 7.84 -15.80 25.52
N PHE A 698 7.03 -16.26 26.46
CA PHE A 698 5.79 -16.97 26.16
C PHE A 698 4.68 -15.98 25.80
N GLY A 699 4.02 -16.22 24.67
CA GLY A 699 2.82 -15.51 24.28
C GLY A 699 2.14 -16.20 23.11
N GLU A 700 0.83 -16.36 23.19
CA GLU A 700 0.01 -16.97 22.16
C GLU A 700 -0.87 -15.89 21.51
N THR A 701 -1.44 -16.17 20.33
CA THR A 701 -2.40 -15.28 19.63
C THR A 701 -1.92 -13.86 19.24
N CYS A 702 -0.72 -13.45 19.64
CA CYS A 702 -0.16 -12.12 19.43
C CYS A 702 0.65 -12.04 18.12
N ALA A 703 0.15 -11.28 17.15
CA ALA A 703 0.79 -11.08 15.84
C ALA A 703 1.81 -9.93 15.81
N ALA A 704 1.84 -9.08 16.84
CA ALA A 704 2.61 -7.83 16.86
C ALA A 704 4.14 -8.02 17.01
N MET A 705 4.62 -9.22 17.34
CA MET A 705 6.05 -9.49 17.60
C MET A 705 6.53 -10.83 16.99
N PRO A 706 6.53 -10.95 15.66
CA PRO A 706 6.91 -12.19 14.99
C PRO A 706 8.39 -12.55 15.27
N GLY A 707 8.62 -13.79 15.72
CA GLY A 707 9.96 -14.33 16.01
C GLY A 707 10.51 -14.01 17.41
N VAL A 708 9.78 -13.23 18.23
CA VAL A 708 10.17 -12.91 19.62
C VAL A 708 9.42 -13.76 20.63
N LEU A 709 8.12 -13.98 20.39
CA LEU A 709 7.25 -14.80 21.21
C LEU A 709 7.32 -16.27 20.79
N VAL A 710 7.23 -17.17 21.77
CA VAL A 710 7.06 -18.61 21.60
C VAL A 710 5.72 -19.05 22.18
N ASP A 711 5.03 -19.94 21.47
CA ASP A 711 3.81 -20.58 21.98
C ASP A 711 4.17 -21.78 22.89
N ARG A 712 3.16 -22.44 23.47
CA ARG A 712 3.40 -23.57 24.39
C ARG A 712 4.12 -24.77 23.77
N THR A 713 4.06 -24.93 22.45
CA THR A 713 4.75 -26.00 21.73
C THR A 713 6.20 -25.64 21.41
N GLY A 714 6.52 -24.35 21.38
CA GLY A 714 7.85 -23.81 21.13
C GLY A 714 8.69 -23.53 22.38
N VAL A 715 8.13 -23.67 23.59
CA VAL A 715 8.90 -23.46 24.84
C VAL A 715 9.85 -24.64 25.09
N THR A 716 11.13 -24.31 25.21
CA THR A 716 12.25 -25.24 25.45
C THR A 716 13.02 -24.83 26.71
N LYS A 717 14.07 -25.58 27.08
CA LYS A 717 14.86 -25.27 28.29
C LYS A 717 15.57 -23.91 28.18
N ALA A 718 15.31 -23.01 29.13
CA ALA A 718 15.96 -21.70 29.22
C ALA A 718 15.95 -21.19 30.68
N PRO A 719 17.05 -20.59 31.18
CA PRO A 719 17.13 -20.12 32.56
C PRO A 719 16.16 -18.97 32.88
N HIS A 720 15.76 -18.20 31.86
CA HIS A 720 14.80 -17.11 31.99
C HIS A 720 13.54 -17.35 31.15
N LEU A 721 12.37 -17.27 31.78
CA LEU A 721 11.08 -17.30 31.11
C LEU A 721 10.29 -16.02 31.42
N MET A 722 9.85 -15.32 30.38
CA MET A 722 8.99 -14.14 30.50
C MET A 722 7.59 -14.49 30.01
N ILE A 723 6.57 -14.25 30.85
CA ILE A 723 5.17 -14.47 30.51
C ILE A 723 4.59 -13.17 29.96
N TRP A 724 4.63 -13.03 28.63
CA TRP A 724 4.06 -11.88 27.94
C TRP A 724 2.53 -11.94 27.93
N GLN A 725 1.96 -13.10 27.60
CA GLN A 725 0.53 -13.36 27.72
C GLN A 725 0.32 -14.50 28.71
N PHE A 726 -0.71 -14.42 29.57
CA PHE A 726 -0.99 -15.52 30.48
C PHE A 726 -1.56 -16.75 29.74
N PRO A 727 -1.10 -17.97 30.08
CA PRO A 727 -1.60 -19.20 29.48
C PRO A 727 -3.09 -19.40 29.83
N PRO A 728 -3.82 -20.21 29.06
CA PRO A 728 -5.27 -20.31 29.23
C PRO A 728 -5.73 -21.03 30.50
N THR A 729 -4.92 -21.94 31.06
CA THR A 729 -5.27 -22.66 32.29
C THR A 729 -4.05 -22.89 33.19
N GLN A 730 -4.32 -23.28 34.44
CA GLN A 730 -3.30 -23.64 35.43
C GLN A 730 -2.43 -24.80 34.95
N GLU A 731 -3.01 -25.80 34.29
CA GLU A 731 -2.31 -26.97 33.78
C GLU A 731 -1.30 -26.59 32.70
N VAL A 732 -1.71 -25.72 31.76
CA VAL A 732 -0.80 -25.20 30.72
C VAL A 732 0.31 -24.38 31.36
N PHE A 733 0.00 -23.57 32.39
CA PHE A 733 1.01 -22.85 33.15
C PHE A 733 2.06 -23.81 33.74
N GLN A 734 1.62 -24.86 34.44
CA GLN A 734 2.52 -25.84 35.05
C GLN A 734 3.38 -26.56 34.00
N GLN A 735 2.80 -26.90 32.85
CA GLN A 735 3.54 -27.49 31.72
C GLN A 735 4.61 -26.54 31.18
N LEU A 736 4.33 -25.24 31.06
CA LEU A 736 5.32 -24.25 30.62
C LEU A 736 6.50 -24.15 31.58
N LEU A 737 6.23 -24.18 32.89
CA LEU A 737 7.28 -24.17 33.91
C LEU A 737 8.13 -25.44 33.86
N GLN A 738 7.49 -26.60 33.65
CA GLN A 738 8.18 -27.87 33.54
C GLN A 738 9.03 -27.97 32.26
N SER A 739 8.50 -27.55 31.11
CA SER A 739 9.16 -27.60 29.82
C SER A 739 10.32 -26.58 29.70
N SER A 740 10.15 -25.40 30.29
CA SER A 740 11.21 -24.38 30.30
C SER A 740 12.33 -24.69 31.29
N GLY A 741 12.02 -25.35 32.41
CA GLY A 741 12.98 -25.57 33.49
C GLY A 741 13.64 -24.28 33.97
N CYS A 742 12.94 -23.14 33.86
CA CYS A 742 13.53 -21.83 34.13
C CYS A 742 13.90 -21.65 35.60
N GLU A 743 14.95 -20.89 35.87
CA GLU A 743 15.36 -20.53 37.23
C GLU A 743 14.73 -19.18 37.65
N LYS A 744 14.42 -18.33 36.68
CA LYS A 744 13.80 -17.02 36.90
C LYS A 744 12.62 -16.77 35.95
N LEU A 745 11.48 -16.44 36.55
CA LEU A 745 10.22 -16.16 35.86
C LEU A 745 9.85 -14.68 35.96
N TYR A 746 9.54 -14.05 34.84
CA TYR A 746 9.11 -12.65 34.76
C TYR A 746 7.63 -12.57 34.40
N PHE A 747 6.82 -11.96 35.28
CA PHE A 747 5.38 -11.79 35.11
C PHE A 747 5.09 -10.42 34.50
N ILE A 748 4.61 -10.35 33.25
CA ILE A 748 4.27 -9.08 32.58
C ILE A 748 2.78 -9.01 32.24
N GLY A 749 2.23 -10.00 31.52
CA GLY A 749 0.80 -10.03 31.22
C GLY A 749 0.29 -8.93 30.25
N ALA A 750 1.12 -8.49 29.30
CA ALA A 750 0.83 -7.44 28.31
C ALA A 750 0.27 -7.97 26.96
N GLY A 751 -0.15 -9.24 26.90
CA GLY A 751 -0.74 -9.85 25.69
C GLY A 751 -2.25 -9.59 25.53
N SER A 752 -2.73 -9.58 24.29
CA SER A 752 -4.16 -9.41 23.95
C SER A 752 -5.02 -10.57 24.46
N THR A 753 -6.24 -10.27 24.93
CA THR A 753 -7.29 -11.22 25.33
C THR A 753 -8.40 -11.35 24.28
N GLU A 754 -8.17 -10.89 23.05
CA GLU A 754 -9.19 -10.87 21.97
C GLU A 754 -9.82 -12.24 21.68
N THR A 755 -9.13 -13.34 21.97
CA THR A 755 -9.65 -14.70 21.77
C THR A 755 -10.44 -15.24 22.95
N ASP A 756 -10.60 -14.49 24.03
CA ASP A 756 -11.41 -14.92 25.19
C ASP A 756 -12.92 -14.79 24.95
N GLU A 757 -13.34 -14.15 23.85
CA GLU A 757 -14.75 -13.98 23.49
C GLU A 757 -15.18 -15.00 22.41
N PRO A 758 -16.33 -15.70 22.55
CA PRO A 758 -16.77 -16.74 21.62
C PRO A 758 -16.80 -16.32 20.15
N ALA A 759 -17.34 -15.13 19.85
CA ALA A 759 -17.43 -14.63 18.48
C ALA A 759 -16.06 -14.36 17.86
N ALA A 760 -15.11 -13.81 18.64
CA ALA A 760 -13.76 -13.56 18.19
C ALA A 760 -12.94 -14.86 18.06
N TYR A 761 -13.14 -15.80 18.98
CA TYR A 761 -12.55 -17.14 18.91
C TYR A 761 -13.02 -17.90 17.67
N LEU A 762 -14.33 -17.94 17.39
CA LEU A 762 -14.89 -18.58 16.20
C LEU A 762 -14.42 -17.90 14.90
N LYS A 763 -14.39 -16.57 14.86
CA LYS A 763 -13.91 -15.80 13.70
C LYS A 763 -12.44 -16.11 13.39
N ARG A 764 -11.59 -16.17 14.42
CA ARG A 764 -10.16 -16.51 14.25
C ARG A 764 -9.98 -17.97 13.84
N LEU A 765 -10.69 -18.91 14.49
CA LEU A 765 -10.65 -20.33 14.14
C LEU A 765 -11.07 -20.55 12.68
N TYR A 766 -12.16 -19.92 12.26
CA TYR A 766 -12.64 -19.99 10.89
C TYR A 766 -11.59 -19.51 9.87
N GLY A 767 -10.87 -18.44 10.18
CA GLY A 767 -9.73 -17.98 9.38
C GLY A 767 -8.60 -19.01 9.30
N LEU A 768 -8.24 -19.64 10.42
CA LEU A 768 -7.22 -20.69 10.47
C LEU A 768 -7.66 -21.98 9.76
N VAL A 769 -8.95 -22.35 9.83
CA VAL A 769 -9.51 -23.49 9.09
C VAL A 769 -9.42 -23.24 7.60
N ARG A 770 -9.83 -22.07 7.11
CA ARG A 770 -9.69 -21.71 5.68
C ARG A 770 -8.23 -21.74 5.24
N TYR A 771 -7.31 -21.25 6.07
CA TYR A 771 -5.88 -21.34 5.80
C TYR A 771 -5.41 -22.80 5.72
N ALA A 772 -5.79 -23.64 6.68
CA ALA A 772 -5.41 -25.05 6.71
C ALA A 772 -5.94 -25.83 5.50
N VAL A 773 -7.20 -25.62 5.11
CA VAL A 773 -7.79 -26.23 3.91
C VAL A 773 -7.04 -25.80 2.65
N ASN A 774 -6.75 -24.51 2.51
CA ASN A 774 -6.13 -23.98 1.30
C ASN A 774 -4.61 -24.24 1.19
N GLN A 775 -3.90 -24.32 2.31
CA GLN A 775 -2.43 -24.32 2.34
C GLN A 775 -1.82 -25.58 2.96
N LYS A 776 -2.63 -26.42 3.64
CA LYS A 776 -2.17 -27.62 4.36
C LYS A 776 -3.06 -28.84 4.12
N GLU A 777 -3.80 -28.88 3.00
CA GLU A 777 -4.71 -29.99 2.66
C GLU A 777 -5.73 -30.31 3.78
N GLY A 778 -6.12 -29.31 4.57
CA GLY A 778 -7.05 -29.49 5.69
C GLY A 778 -6.47 -30.20 6.92
N LYS A 779 -5.17 -30.53 6.95
CA LYS A 779 -4.55 -31.31 8.04
C LYS A 779 -3.83 -30.41 9.04
N VAL A 780 -4.19 -30.51 10.32
CA VAL A 780 -3.55 -29.74 11.41
C VAL A 780 -3.43 -30.55 12.69
N GLU A 781 -2.27 -30.54 13.34
CA GLU A 781 -2.11 -31.11 14.68
C GLU A 781 -2.94 -30.35 15.72
N ALA A 782 -3.71 -31.06 16.55
CA ALA A 782 -4.62 -30.46 17.52
C ALA A 782 -3.91 -29.54 18.53
N ASP A 783 -2.70 -29.91 18.98
CA ASP A 783 -1.89 -29.10 19.91
C ASP A 783 -1.45 -27.77 19.31
N LYS A 784 -1.00 -27.79 18.05
CA LYS A 784 -0.59 -26.58 17.33
C LYS A 784 -1.78 -25.65 17.08
N LEU A 785 -2.93 -26.20 16.70
CA LEU A 785 -4.13 -25.39 16.47
C LEU A 785 -4.67 -24.79 17.77
N ALA A 786 -4.66 -25.53 18.87
CA ALA A 786 -5.06 -25.02 20.19
C ALA A 786 -4.14 -23.89 20.67
N ALA A 787 -2.83 -24.00 20.42
CA ALA A 787 -1.84 -22.96 20.72
C ALA A 787 -2.04 -21.70 19.86
N LEU A 788 -2.29 -21.84 18.55
CA LEU A 788 -2.60 -20.73 17.64
C LEU A 788 -3.89 -19.98 18.01
N MET A 789 -4.81 -20.71 18.65
CA MET A 789 -6.07 -20.20 19.19
C MET A 789 -5.95 -19.64 20.62
N GLY A 790 -4.81 -19.83 21.29
CA GLY A 790 -4.62 -19.39 22.67
C GLY A 790 -5.59 -20.04 23.66
N GLY A 791 -6.15 -21.21 23.32
CA GLY A 791 -7.19 -21.91 24.08
C GLY A 791 -6.76 -23.30 24.54
N THR A 792 -7.73 -24.15 24.90
CA THR A 792 -7.50 -25.57 25.23
C THR A 792 -7.96 -26.45 24.06
N LYS A 793 -7.60 -27.74 24.10
CA LYS A 793 -8.18 -28.71 23.14
C LYS A 793 -9.70 -28.79 23.26
N MET A 794 -10.25 -28.57 24.45
CA MET A 794 -11.69 -28.56 24.69
C MET A 794 -12.36 -27.37 24.01
N THR A 795 -11.85 -26.14 24.18
CA THR A 795 -12.42 -24.98 23.49
C THR A 795 -12.26 -25.05 21.98
N LEU A 796 -11.16 -25.62 21.49
CA LEU A 796 -10.99 -25.91 20.07
C LEU A 796 -12.03 -26.90 19.55
N ALA A 797 -12.25 -28.02 20.26
CA ALA A 797 -13.22 -29.04 19.86
C ALA A 797 -14.66 -28.50 19.86
N LEU A 798 -15.04 -27.75 20.89
CA LEU A 798 -16.36 -27.10 20.98
C LEU A 798 -16.55 -26.09 19.85
N ALA A 799 -15.53 -25.27 19.56
CA ALA A 799 -15.60 -24.29 18.48
C ALA A 799 -15.67 -24.95 17.08
N LEU A 800 -14.94 -26.04 16.83
CA LEU A 800 -15.10 -26.84 15.61
C LEU A 800 -16.49 -27.49 15.55
N GLY A 801 -17.05 -27.89 16.69
CA GLY A 801 -18.42 -28.36 16.84
C GLY A 801 -19.46 -27.31 16.43
N VAL A 802 -19.32 -26.06 16.90
CA VAL A 802 -20.18 -24.93 16.50
C VAL A 802 -20.12 -24.71 14.99
N LEU A 803 -18.92 -24.66 14.40
CA LEU A 803 -18.75 -24.46 12.96
C LEU A 803 -19.34 -25.61 12.13
N LYS A 804 -19.24 -26.85 12.62
CA LYS A 804 -19.87 -28.02 12.00
C LYS A 804 -21.39 -28.02 12.15
N GLY A 805 -21.90 -27.62 13.32
CA GLY A 805 -23.34 -27.52 13.61
C GLY A 805 -24.07 -26.57 12.68
N VAL A 806 -23.39 -25.51 12.21
CA VAL A 806 -23.92 -24.58 11.20
C VAL A 806 -23.49 -24.91 9.76
N HIS A 807 -22.95 -26.10 9.50
CA HIS A 807 -22.53 -26.56 8.17
C HIS A 807 -21.43 -25.72 7.48
N LEU A 808 -20.65 -24.93 8.23
CA LEU A 808 -19.53 -24.17 7.64
C LEU A 808 -18.34 -25.07 7.27
N ILE A 809 -18.12 -26.10 8.08
CA ILE A 809 -17.00 -27.03 7.96
C ILE A 809 -17.48 -28.44 8.26
N ASP A 810 -16.76 -29.43 7.76
CA ASP A 810 -16.76 -30.76 8.37
C ASP A 810 -15.38 -31.01 8.99
N TRP A 811 -15.32 -31.89 9.98
CA TRP A 811 -14.05 -32.30 10.56
C TRP A 811 -14.12 -33.68 11.22
N PHE A 812 -12.97 -34.33 11.24
CA PHE A 812 -12.70 -35.55 12.00
C PHE A 812 -11.25 -35.56 12.50
N THR A 813 -10.93 -36.49 13.39
CA THR A 813 -9.57 -36.65 13.92
C THR A 813 -9.05 -38.06 13.69
N GLU A 814 -7.80 -38.17 13.26
CA GLU A 814 -7.07 -39.42 13.09
C GLU A 814 -5.65 -39.24 13.65
N GLU A 815 -5.23 -40.13 14.56
CA GLU A 815 -3.87 -40.13 15.16
C GLU A 815 -3.37 -38.77 15.72
N GLY A 816 -4.27 -37.92 16.20
CA GLY A 816 -3.93 -36.60 16.77
C GLY A 816 -3.86 -35.45 15.74
N VAL A 817 -4.15 -35.75 14.47
CA VAL A 817 -4.32 -34.78 13.39
C VAL A 817 -5.81 -34.53 13.17
N ILE A 818 -6.18 -33.25 13.07
CA ILE A 818 -7.52 -32.79 12.68
C ILE A 818 -7.54 -32.67 11.16
N HIS A 819 -8.50 -33.33 10.53
CA HIS A 819 -8.83 -33.19 9.12
C HIS A 819 -10.02 -32.26 9.00
N LEU A 820 -9.86 -31.19 8.24
CA LEU A 820 -10.82 -30.11 8.08
C LEU A 820 -11.25 -30.04 6.62
N ASP A 821 -12.57 -30.05 6.40
CA ASP A 821 -13.17 -29.76 5.11
C ASP A 821 -13.98 -28.47 5.20
N TYR A 822 -13.94 -27.68 4.14
CA TYR A 822 -14.66 -26.41 4.07
C TYR A 822 -15.92 -26.57 3.22
N LEU A 823 -17.09 -26.35 3.82
CA LEU A 823 -18.39 -26.50 3.16
C LEU A 823 -18.95 -25.16 2.69
N GLY A 824 -18.55 -24.06 3.31
CA GLY A 824 -18.69 -22.70 2.77
C GLY A 824 -20.08 -22.08 2.76
N HIS A 825 -21.06 -22.71 3.40
CA HIS A 825 -22.40 -22.18 3.63
C HIS A 825 -22.74 -22.28 5.12
N THR A 826 -23.58 -21.37 5.62
CA THR A 826 -24.07 -21.39 7.00
C THR A 826 -25.54 -21.78 7.02
N GLU A 827 -25.89 -22.80 7.81
CA GLU A 827 -27.27 -23.12 8.15
C GLU A 827 -27.50 -22.90 9.65
N GLY A 828 -28.24 -21.85 10.01
CA GLY A 828 -28.54 -21.49 11.41
C GLY A 828 -27.56 -20.52 12.05
N ALA A 829 -27.87 -20.09 13.27
CA ALA A 829 -27.03 -19.20 14.05
C ALA A 829 -26.04 -19.98 14.93
N PHE A 830 -24.84 -19.43 15.17
CA PHE A 830 -23.84 -20.08 16.02
C PHE A 830 -24.37 -20.32 17.44
N GLU A 831 -25.11 -19.36 17.98
CA GLU A 831 -25.68 -19.35 19.33
C GLU A 831 -26.74 -20.43 19.55
N GLU A 832 -27.32 -20.96 18.47
CA GLU A 832 -28.35 -22.00 18.49
C GLU A 832 -27.75 -23.41 18.54
N THR A 833 -26.42 -23.54 18.36
CA THR A 833 -25.73 -24.83 18.49
C THR A 833 -25.54 -25.22 19.96
N PRO A 834 -25.76 -26.50 20.33
CA PRO A 834 -25.55 -26.98 21.71
C PRO A 834 -24.13 -26.72 22.24
N GLU A 835 -23.13 -26.71 21.35
CA GLU A 835 -21.72 -26.53 21.67
C GLU A 835 -21.36 -25.08 22.00
N TYR A 836 -22.13 -24.09 21.53
CA TYR A 836 -21.81 -22.67 21.71
C TYR A 836 -21.86 -22.23 23.18
N GLN A 837 -22.87 -22.69 23.93
CA GLN A 837 -23.01 -22.35 25.35
C GLN A 837 -21.86 -22.94 26.18
N GLN A 838 -21.43 -24.16 25.84
CA GLN A 838 -20.29 -24.80 26.50
C GLN A 838 -18.97 -24.11 26.12
N LEU A 839 -18.82 -23.69 24.86
CA LEU A 839 -17.67 -22.91 24.41
C LEU A 839 -17.57 -21.59 25.18
N ALA A 840 -18.68 -20.86 25.31
CA ALA A 840 -18.73 -19.60 26.06
C ALA A 840 -18.31 -19.80 27.52
N GLN A 841 -18.85 -20.81 28.19
CA GLN A 841 -18.48 -21.13 29.56
C GLN A 841 -16.98 -21.45 29.72
N ASN A 842 -16.41 -22.27 28.83
CA ASN A 842 -14.99 -22.62 28.90
C ASN A 842 -14.07 -21.43 28.59
N LEU A 843 -14.49 -20.52 27.69
CA LEU A 843 -13.75 -19.30 27.41
C LEU A 843 -13.83 -18.30 28.57
N ASP A 844 -14.97 -18.21 29.26
CA ASP A 844 -15.11 -17.43 30.49
C ASP A 844 -14.20 -17.96 31.61
N GLU A 845 -14.02 -19.28 31.73
CA GLU A 845 -13.07 -19.88 32.67
C GLU A 845 -11.62 -19.52 32.33
N ILE A 846 -11.25 -19.55 31.04
CA ILE A 846 -9.92 -19.11 30.56
C ILE A 846 -9.70 -17.63 30.89
N LYS A 847 -10.69 -16.79 30.58
CA LYS A 847 -10.68 -15.36 30.86
C LYS A 847 -10.53 -15.08 32.36
N ALA A 848 -11.25 -15.83 33.19
CA ALA A 848 -11.16 -15.74 34.64
C ALA A 848 -9.77 -16.14 35.15
N PHE A 849 -9.18 -17.20 34.60
CA PHE A 849 -7.82 -17.62 34.97
C PHE A 849 -6.75 -16.60 34.56
N ARG A 850 -6.84 -16.05 33.34
CA ARG A 850 -5.94 -14.98 32.87
C ARG A 850 -6.07 -13.72 33.72
N ARG A 851 -7.29 -13.32 34.07
CA ARG A 851 -7.57 -12.21 34.99
C ARG A 851 -6.99 -12.49 36.38
N TRP A 852 -7.20 -13.70 36.92
CA TRP A 852 -6.62 -14.12 38.18
C TRP A 852 -5.08 -14.01 38.16
N CYS A 853 -4.42 -14.42 37.07
CA CYS A 853 -2.97 -14.24 36.90
C CYS A 853 -2.54 -12.77 36.79
N ALA A 854 -3.40 -11.89 36.26
CA ALA A 854 -3.11 -10.46 36.13
C ALA A 854 -3.25 -9.71 37.47
N GLU A 855 -4.24 -10.05 38.28
CA GLU A 855 -4.65 -9.28 39.45
C GLU A 855 -4.14 -9.85 40.79
N THR A 856 -3.90 -11.16 40.86
CA THR A 856 -3.55 -11.82 42.13
C THR A 856 -2.12 -11.53 42.56
N PRO A 857 -1.84 -11.27 43.85
CA PRO A 857 -0.47 -11.10 44.34
C PRO A 857 0.42 -12.29 43.97
N LEU A 858 1.67 -12.02 43.54
CA LEU A 858 2.60 -13.04 43.05
C LEU A 858 2.79 -14.20 44.03
N LYS A 859 2.80 -13.91 45.33
CA LYS A 859 2.93 -14.90 46.40
C LYS A 859 1.76 -15.89 46.47
N GLU A 860 0.55 -15.45 46.16
CA GLU A 860 -0.63 -16.31 46.12
C GLU A 860 -0.66 -17.16 44.85
N ILE A 861 -0.21 -16.59 43.72
CA ILE A 861 -0.01 -17.35 42.47
C ILE A 861 1.06 -18.43 42.67
N GLN A 862 2.19 -18.08 43.29
CA GLN A 862 3.24 -19.02 43.68
C GLN A 862 2.68 -20.14 44.55
N LEU A 863 1.95 -19.81 45.61
CA LEU A 863 1.35 -20.81 46.50
C LEU A 863 0.32 -21.69 45.79
N SER A 864 -0.48 -21.15 44.88
CA SER A 864 -1.46 -21.90 44.09
C SER A 864 -0.81 -22.87 43.11
N LEU A 865 0.25 -22.43 42.43
CA LEU A 865 1.00 -23.26 41.47
C LEU A 865 1.92 -24.29 42.16
N ILE A 866 2.41 -23.99 43.37
CA ILE A 866 3.34 -24.83 44.16
C ILE A 866 2.62 -25.76 45.16
N ARG A 867 1.33 -25.54 45.48
CA ARG A 867 0.60 -26.36 46.48
C ARG A 867 0.43 -27.85 46.13
N ASN A 868 0.82 -28.28 44.93
CA ASN A 868 0.93 -29.70 44.57
C ASN A 868 2.36 -30.28 44.68
N SER A 869 3.34 -29.54 45.21
CA SER A 869 4.73 -29.99 45.43
C SER A 869 5.49 -29.08 46.44
N VAL A 870 5.44 -29.36 47.75
CA VAL A 870 6.01 -28.52 48.86
C VAL A 870 7.40 -29.09 49.31
N PRO A 871 8.37 -28.37 49.98
CA PRO A 871 8.32 -27.12 50.79
C PRO A 871 9.38 -25.98 50.56
N MET A 872 9.10 -24.83 51.21
CA MET A 872 9.79 -23.52 51.24
C MET A 872 11.10 -23.41 52.07
N THR A 873 11.99 -22.49 51.66
CA THR A 873 12.84 -21.63 52.54
C THR A 873 13.19 -20.27 51.89
N ARG A 874 13.52 -19.29 52.75
CA ARG A 874 13.35 -17.81 52.70
C ARG A 874 14.59 -17.01 52.21
N GLU A 875 14.35 -15.79 51.65
CA GLU A 875 15.23 -14.59 51.46
C GLU A 875 16.53 -14.74 50.61
N THR A 876 17.06 -13.78 49.83
CA THR A 876 17.23 -12.31 49.97
C THR A 876 17.30 -11.54 48.62
N ASP A 877 17.22 -10.21 48.72
CA ASP A 877 17.22 -9.12 47.72
C ASP A 877 18.31 -9.13 46.64
N GLU A 878 17.94 -8.78 45.39
CA GLU A 878 18.80 -8.07 44.41
C GLU A 878 17.97 -7.22 43.43
N GLU A 879 18.57 -6.12 42.99
CA GLU A 879 18.04 -4.81 42.54
C GLU A 879 16.94 -4.76 41.45
N PRO A 880 16.03 -3.77 41.51
CA PRO A 880 15.09 -3.49 40.44
C PRO A 880 15.78 -2.80 39.24
N LEU A 881 15.35 -3.16 38.03
CA LEU A 881 15.64 -2.42 36.81
C LEU A 881 14.93 -1.06 36.84
N GLY A 882 15.44 -0.11 37.61
CA GLY A 882 14.97 1.27 37.63
C GLY A 882 15.54 2.10 38.77
N SER A 883 16.60 2.87 38.49
CA SER A 883 16.89 4.13 39.17
C SER A 883 17.75 5.00 38.25
N GLU A 884 17.26 6.21 37.98
CA GLU A 884 18.00 7.33 37.41
C GLU A 884 18.95 7.93 38.46
N GLU A 885 20.25 8.02 38.17
CA GLU A 885 21.23 9.02 38.64
C GLU A 885 22.34 9.01 37.55
N GLY A 886 22.80 10.11 36.92
CA GLY A 886 23.19 11.41 37.44
C GLY A 886 24.72 11.53 37.29
N ILE A 887 25.21 12.11 36.19
CA ILE A 887 26.61 12.56 36.05
C ILE A 887 26.58 13.92 35.33
N ASP A 888 26.72 14.99 36.12
CA ASP A 888 27.12 16.32 35.67
C ASP A 888 28.66 16.44 35.70
N ASP A 889 29.16 17.11 34.66
CA ASP A 889 30.31 18.01 34.54
C ASP A 889 31.39 18.09 35.64
N ASP A 890 32.65 17.86 35.24
CA ASP A 890 33.76 18.85 35.28
C ASP A 890 35.13 18.14 35.32
N TYR A 891 35.93 18.34 34.27
CA TYR A 891 37.37 18.10 34.28
C TYR A 891 38.07 19.36 33.78
N ASP A 892 38.67 20.12 34.71
CA ASP A 892 39.79 21.00 34.41
C ASP A 892 40.95 20.76 35.40
N ASN A 893 42.13 21.00 34.85
CA ASN A 893 43.48 20.54 35.16
C ASN A 893 44.01 20.79 36.58
N SER A 894 44.96 19.94 36.97
CA SER A 894 46.14 20.42 37.69
C SER A 894 47.40 19.59 37.36
N ASP A 895 48.38 20.28 36.82
CA ASP A 895 49.73 19.87 36.44
C ASP A 895 50.57 19.21 37.56
N GLY A 896 51.41 18.26 37.13
CA GLY A 896 52.87 18.34 37.26
C GLY A 896 53.52 18.08 38.62
N GLN A 897 54.35 17.04 38.70
CA GLN A 897 55.82 17.18 38.59
C GLN A 897 56.59 15.88 38.93
N THR A 898 57.44 15.50 37.97
CA THR A 898 58.85 15.03 38.08
C THR A 898 59.21 13.79 38.92
N THR A 899 59.85 12.81 38.27
CA THR A 899 61.30 12.47 38.41
C THR A 899 61.67 11.51 37.26
N GLU A 900 62.41 12.00 36.26
CA GLU A 900 63.87 11.85 36.04
C GLU A 900 64.34 10.56 35.33
N ASN A 901 64.87 10.80 34.11
CA ASN A 901 66.07 10.24 33.47
C ASN A 901 66.17 8.72 33.26
N GLY A 902 66.44 8.15 32.08
CA GLY A 902 66.91 8.66 30.79
C GLY A 902 67.74 7.57 30.09
N ILE A 903 67.78 7.62 28.74
CA ILE A 903 68.74 6.95 27.82
C ILE A 903 68.52 5.43 27.60
N GLY A 904 68.41 4.89 26.38
CA GLY A 904 68.52 5.47 25.04
C GLY A 904 68.38 4.42 23.92
N THR A 905 67.95 4.94 22.75
CA THR A 905 68.37 4.64 21.36
C THR A 905 68.30 3.20 20.83
N SER A 906 67.37 2.95 19.89
CA SER A 906 67.52 2.97 18.41
C SER A 906 67.88 1.59 17.87
N SER A 907 67.19 1.02 16.89
CA SER A 907 66.63 1.58 15.66
C SER A 907 65.40 0.80 15.18
#